data_AF-A0A3M7N2M7-F1
#
_entry.id   AF-A0A3M7N2M7-F1
#
_cell.length_a   1.000
_cell.length_b   1.000
_cell.length_c   1.000
_cell.angle_alpha   90.00
_cell.angle_beta   90.00
_cell.angle_gamma   90.00
#
_symmetry.space_group_name_H-M   'P 1'
#
loop_
_entity.id
_entity.type
_entity.pdbx_description
1 polymer ?
#
loop_
_entity_poly.entity_id
_entity_poly.type
_entity_poly.pdbx_seq_one_letter_code
_entity_poly.pdbx_strand_id
1 'polypeptide(L)'
;MITLVDFRYNQTFNETSSDPASDGTLQALSWSTEVANVTSIACRSSYTVKKANITYDMVSTPPRASAVGPLTNLSSQLDSFSHADLGRLVTASLTAARDMFGNIQELAYATEYPNTLLKFMAALDSADYETLLDENVMILAAEKALNAIASQNFRKYLMQQASSPIQGSGLESLKQNNFYTVSQESSFLLKTKPHDYAPQAGSENDGDNGAAVLMSLTESANLSYAAFTYEELAFDRLVVANATILAKASPNATLTATVSARRADLNCTALSKSQFNVTNSFSFLGGSVIVDASFPLPKECPFGGSLGNGTELDFQQTFRLSLSTNTSLVGKITDLHVGPFDDITMLSSDELDPTAQNSNPPGCPSLAFTYGYVNVNSDANTSIAVLVCYQQTDSILTETTFNAVDMSISQQNPPIPDESQRTTLSADANGAISFAYRPQLHFDSSLAVFNQTTFDSSSGNTEAPVDNFFQAVLFGKYPVPQSYFGDPSKPSQVYRAILGVYRRYMAQAISRNMRTPTTASGASAKRSQTTISATLYDPNSTLRVVQNATSKLILQGLLGATFVFMVAAVKLTRMNEVLQHNPCTIAGTATLWAASRYCRNTDEQIPVGAVWMSDKQLDEEVFAGWRFRLGWWDDLNGGRRWGIEGIRKVRDD
;
A
#
# COMPACT_ATOMS: atom_id res chain seq x y z
N MET A 1 -1.54 31.77 -14.19
CA MET A 1 -0.96 33.10 -14.42
C MET A 1 0.03 33.35 -13.31
N ILE A 2 1.23 33.81 -13.62
CA ILE A 2 2.28 34.14 -12.66
C ILE A 2 2.58 35.62 -12.90
N THR A 3 2.50 36.43 -11.84
CA THR A 3 2.72 37.87 -11.93
C THR A 3 3.70 38.27 -10.85
N LEU A 4 4.73 39.02 -11.23
CA LEU A 4 5.72 39.61 -10.33
C LEU A 4 5.72 41.12 -10.54
N VAL A 5 5.75 41.86 -9.43
CA VAL A 5 5.70 43.33 -9.44
C VAL A 5 6.82 43.85 -8.54
N ASP A 6 7.66 44.74 -9.08
CA ASP A 6 8.61 45.55 -8.29
C ASP A 6 7.88 46.80 -7.77
N PHE A 7 7.62 46.81 -6.47
CA PHE A 7 7.10 47.98 -5.75
C PHE A 7 8.24 48.67 -5.00
N ARG A 8 8.49 49.94 -5.32
CA ARG A 8 9.47 50.76 -4.63
C ARG A 8 8.78 51.67 -3.63
N TYR A 9 9.21 51.54 -2.38
CA TYR A 9 8.77 52.38 -1.29
C TYR A 9 9.89 53.33 -0.88
N ASN A 10 9.66 54.63 -1.03
CA ASN A 10 10.61 55.65 -0.62
C ASN A 10 10.03 56.48 0.53
N GLN A 11 10.78 56.63 1.61
CA GLN A 11 10.41 57.43 2.78
C GLN A 11 11.49 58.48 3.02
N THR A 12 11.07 59.71 3.29
CA THR A 12 11.97 60.73 3.80
C THR A 12 11.71 60.94 5.28
N PHE A 13 12.76 60.91 6.10
CA PHE A 13 12.69 61.12 7.53
C PHE A 13 13.25 62.50 7.90
N ASN A 14 12.79 63.08 9.01
CA ASN A 14 13.30 64.35 9.51
C ASN A 14 14.67 64.12 10.18
N GLU A 15 15.74 64.70 9.64
CA GLU A 15 17.13 64.52 10.12
C GLU A 15 17.43 65.15 11.51
N THR A 16 16.42 65.57 12.28
CA THR A 16 16.65 66.29 13.56
C THR A 16 16.69 65.42 14.81
N SER A 17 16.59 64.09 14.73
CA SER A 17 16.82 63.21 15.89
C SER A 17 18.12 62.42 15.75
N SER A 18 19.20 62.98 16.25
CA SER A 18 20.47 62.31 16.45
C SER A 18 20.43 61.39 17.68
N ASP A 19 19.64 60.31 17.66
CA ASP A 19 19.88 59.14 18.54
C ASP A 19 19.01 57.92 18.14
N PRO A 20 19.59 56.83 17.61
CA PRO A 20 18.83 55.62 17.25
C PRO A 20 18.43 54.76 18.47
N ALA A 21 18.74 55.18 19.70
CA ALA A 21 18.50 54.42 20.93
C ALA A 21 17.34 54.94 21.80
N SER A 22 16.57 55.93 21.35
CA SER A 22 15.39 56.41 22.08
C SER A 22 14.10 55.92 21.41
N ASP A 23 13.16 55.47 22.24
CA ASP A 23 11.81 54.93 21.97
C ASP A 23 10.85 55.95 21.30
N GLY A 24 11.38 56.78 20.40
CA GLY A 24 10.64 57.77 19.63
C GLY A 24 10.26 57.20 18.28
N THR A 25 8.95 57.12 17.99
CA THR A 25 8.44 56.73 16.68
C THR A 25 9.00 57.64 15.58
N LEU A 26 9.85 57.09 14.71
CA LEU A 26 10.34 57.74 13.50
C LEU A 26 9.14 58.09 12.60
N GLN A 27 8.76 59.37 12.54
CA GLN A 27 7.73 59.84 11.63
C GLN A 27 8.31 60.15 10.25
N ALA A 28 7.82 59.45 9.22
CA ALA A 28 8.11 59.76 7.83
C ALA A 28 7.45 61.10 7.45
N LEU A 29 8.22 62.06 6.91
CA LEU A 29 7.76 63.36 6.45
C LEU A 29 6.96 63.25 5.14
N SER A 30 7.40 62.37 4.27
CA SER A 30 6.69 61.97 3.07
C SER A 30 7.02 60.53 2.75
N TRP A 31 6.07 59.86 2.11
CA TRP A 31 6.27 58.53 1.55
C TRP A 31 5.68 58.49 0.15
N SER A 32 6.31 57.72 -0.73
CA SER A 32 5.81 57.46 -2.07
C SER A 32 5.95 55.99 -2.40
N THR A 33 4.93 55.44 -3.05
CA THR A 33 4.92 54.10 -3.62
C THR A 33 4.93 54.21 -5.14
N GLU A 34 5.88 53.56 -5.80
CA GLU A 34 5.94 53.49 -7.26
C GLU A 34 5.98 52.02 -7.69
N VAL A 35 5.30 51.70 -8.79
CA VAL A 35 5.45 50.41 -9.47
C VAL A 35 6.54 50.56 -10.52
N ALA A 36 7.73 50.03 -10.24
CA ALA A 36 8.89 50.21 -11.10
C ALA A 36 8.88 49.26 -12.30
N ASN A 37 8.41 48.01 -12.10
CA ASN A 37 8.27 47.04 -13.17
C ASN A 37 7.18 46.00 -12.86
N VAL A 38 6.51 45.50 -13.90
CA VAL A 38 5.51 44.44 -13.81
C VAL A 38 5.74 43.45 -14.92
N THR A 39 5.89 42.18 -14.56
CA THR A 39 6.00 41.09 -15.53
C THR A 39 4.97 40.02 -15.19
N SER A 40 4.21 39.60 -16.20
CA SER A 40 3.16 38.60 -16.03
C SER A 40 3.19 37.61 -17.18
N ILE A 41 3.17 36.32 -16.84
CA ILE A 41 3.15 35.21 -17.80
C ILE A 41 1.95 34.30 -17.56
N ALA A 42 1.38 33.79 -18.65
CA ALA A 42 0.27 32.85 -18.60
C ALA A 42 0.70 31.52 -19.24
N CYS A 43 1.12 30.58 -18.39
CA CYS A 43 1.55 29.25 -18.83
C CYS A 43 0.39 28.24 -18.80
N ARG A 44 0.35 27.34 -19.77
CA ARG A 44 -0.52 26.16 -19.77
C ARG A 44 0.32 24.93 -19.42
N SER A 45 -0.04 24.22 -18.35
CA SER A 45 0.59 22.96 -18.01
C SER A 45 0.34 21.94 -19.10
N SER A 46 1.37 21.23 -19.54
CA SER A 46 1.26 20.11 -20.47
C SER A 46 2.32 19.07 -20.17
N TYR A 47 2.07 17.82 -20.56
CA TYR A 47 3.04 16.74 -20.42
C TYR A 47 3.02 15.85 -21.65
N THR A 48 4.13 15.17 -21.92
CA THR A 48 4.23 14.18 -22.98
C THR A 48 4.93 12.93 -22.46
N VAL A 49 4.48 11.76 -22.88
CA VAL A 49 5.12 10.49 -22.52
C VAL A 49 6.15 10.18 -23.59
N LYS A 50 7.40 9.91 -23.19
CA LYS A 50 8.48 9.56 -24.10
C LYS A 50 9.16 8.27 -23.66
N LYS A 51 9.59 7.48 -24.63
CA LYS A 51 10.39 6.27 -24.42
C LYS A 51 11.87 6.65 -24.36
N ALA A 52 12.56 6.19 -23.32
CA ALA A 52 13.98 6.37 -23.12
C ALA A 52 14.66 5.01 -22.92
N ASN A 53 15.86 4.83 -23.46
CA ASN A 53 16.72 3.71 -23.07
C ASN A 53 17.47 4.13 -21.80
N ILE A 54 17.33 3.36 -20.72
CA ILE A 54 17.96 3.68 -19.44
C ILE A 54 19.10 2.70 -19.20
N THR A 55 20.28 3.24 -18.90
CA THR A 55 21.45 2.47 -18.44
C THR A 55 21.57 2.64 -16.93
N TYR A 56 21.68 1.53 -16.20
CA TYR A 56 21.90 1.53 -14.76
C TYR A 56 23.36 1.21 -14.47
N ASP A 57 24.06 2.14 -13.82
CA ASP A 57 25.38 1.91 -13.25
C ASP A 57 25.23 1.38 -11.81
N MET A 58 25.31 0.06 -11.71
CA MET A 58 25.18 -0.69 -10.47
C MET A 58 26.46 -0.68 -9.61
N VAL A 59 27.55 -0.02 -10.06
CA VAL A 59 28.81 0.10 -9.30
C VAL A 59 28.70 1.17 -8.20
N SER A 60 27.81 2.14 -8.38
CA SER A 60 27.56 3.22 -7.41
C SER A 60 26.48 2.84 -6.39
N THR A 61 26.61 3.32 -5.15
CA THR A 61 25.57 3.19 -4.11
C THR A 61 25.10 4.58 -3.66
N PRO A 62 23.85 4.99 -3.99
CA PRO A 62 22.82 4.26 -4.75
C PRO A 62 23.12 4.16 -6.26
N PRO A 63 22.56 3.16 -6.98
CA PRO A 63 22.78 2.97 -8.41
C PRO A 63 22.39 4.21 -9.20
N ARG A 64 23.27 4.67 -10.09
CA ARG A 64 23.01 5.81 -10.97
C ARG A 64 22.32 5.34 -12.24
N ALA A 65 21.18 5.93 -12.56
CA ALA A 65 20.49 5.70 -13.83
C ALA A 65 20.77 6.86 -14.80
N SER A 66 21.14 6.56 -16.04
CA SER A 66 21.29 7.55 -17.10
C SER A 66 20.43 7.16 -18.31
N ALA A 67 19.68 8.13 -18.85
CA ALA A 67 18.98 7.94 -20.12
C ALA A 67 19.98 8.11 -21.27
N VAL A 68 20.02 7.16 -22.20
CA VAL A 68 20.90 7.13 -23.37
C VAL A 68 20.07 7.28 -24.64
N GLY A 69 20.40 8.29 -25.44
CA GLY A 69 19.83 8.50 -26.78
C GLY A 69 18.62 9.44 -26.85
N PRO A 70 18.16 9.77 -28.08
CA PRO A 70 17.03 10.67 -28.28
C PRO A 70 15.73 10.02 -27.80
N LEU A 71 14.98 10.76 -26.98
CA LEU A 71 13.69 10.35 -26.46
C LEU A 71 12.70 10.14 -27.61
N THR A 72 12.16 8.92 -27.74
CA THR A 72 11.16 8.62 -28.77
C THR A 72 9.78 9.01 -28.25
N ASN A 73 9.06 9.89 -28.95
CA ASN A 73 7.73 10.32 -28.50
C ASN A 73 6.74 9.14 -28.56
N LEU A 74 6.10 8.81 -27.43
CA LEU A 74 4.84 8.05 -27.43
C LEU A 74 3.73 9.11 -27.51
N SER A 75 2.93 9.14 -28.59
CA SER A 75 1.87 10.16 -28.71
C SER A 75 0.65 9.90 -27.81
N SER A 76 0.72 8.92 -26.91
CA SER A 76 -0.34 8.61 -25.95
C SER A 76 -0.16 9.42 -24.67
N GLN A 77 -1.13 10.28 -24.35
CA GLN A 77 -1.35 10.73 -22.98
C GLN A 77 -1.67 9.51 -22.10
N LEU A 78 -1.49 9.64 -20.78
CA LEU A 78 -1.94 8.60 -19.86
C LEU A 78 -3.47 8.56 -19.89
N ASP A 79 -4.02 7.36 -20.09
CA ASP A 79 -5.46 7.15 -20.04
C ASP A 79 -5.98 7.64 -18.69
N SER A 80 -6.99 8.51 -18.71
CA SER A 80 -7.62 9.14 -17.52
C SER A 80 -6.79 10.19 -16.77
N PHE A 81 -5.66 10.69 -17.32
CA PHE A 81 -4.93 11.82 -16.70
C PHE A 81 -4.71 12.96 -17.69
N SER A 82 -5.36 14.11 -17.47
CA SER A 82 -5.32 15.26 -18.38
C SER A 82 -4.24 16.29 -18.03
N HIS A 83 -3.98 17.22 -18.94
CA HIS A 83 -3.12 18.38 -18.68
C HIS A 83 -3.62 19.30 -17.55
N ALA A 84 -4.94 19.35 -17.33
CA ALA A 84 -5.54 20.12 -16.24
C ALA A 84 -5.26 19.45 -14.88
N ASP A 85 -5.28 18.11 -14.84
CA ASP A 85 -5.01 17.34 -13.63
C ASP A 85 -3.55 17.52 -13.19
N LEU A 86 -2.61 17.63 -14.14
CA LEU A 86 -1.23 18.00 -13.83
C LEU A 86 -1.12 19.40 -13.22
N GLY A 87 -1.86 20.37 -13.75
CA GLY A 87 -1.89 21.74 -13.21
C GLY A 87 -2.34 21.76 -11.75
N ARG A 88 -3.43 21.04 -11.44
CA ARG A 88 -3.93 20.91 -10.06
C ARG A 88 -2.94 20.22 -9.14
N LEU A 89 -2.32 19.15 -9.60
CA LEU A 89 -1.35 18.39 -8.83
C LEU A 89 -0.12 19.25 -8.47
N VAL A 90 0.32 20.10 -9.40
CA VAL A 90 1.38 21.08 -9.17
C VAL A 90 0.93 22.15 -8.19
N THR A 91 -0.27 22.72 -8.36
CA THR A 91 -0.81 23.72 -7.43
C THR A 91 -0.93 23.17 -6.01
N ALA A 92 -1.47 21.97 -5.82
CA ALA A 92 -1.56 21.37 -4.50
C ALA A 92 -0.19 21.05 -3.89
N SER A 93 0.79 20.67 -4.72
CA SER A 93 2.17 20.49 -4.25
C SER A 93 2.77 21.81 -3.75
N LEU A 94 2.47 22.92 -4.43
CA LEU A 94 2.90 24.26 -4.03
C LEU A 94 2.20 24.72 -2.75
N THR A 95 0.90 24.44 -2.62
CA THR A 95 0.14 24.72 -1.39
C THR A 95 0.70 23.93 -0.21
N ALA A 96 0.95 22.62 -0.37
CA ALA A 96 1.56 21.80 0.67
C ALA A 96 3.00 22.21 1.00
N ALA A 97 3.73 22.78 0.04
CA ALA A 97 5.08 23.28 0.26
C ALA A 97 5.11 24.68 0.88
N ARG A 98 3.97 25.36 1.07
CA ARG A 98 3.91 26.76 1.52
C ARG A 98 4.76 27.01 2.76
N ASP A 99 4.65 26.14 3.76
CA ASP A 99 5.30 26.34 5.06
C ASP A 99 6.81 26.02 5.00
N MET A 100 7.25 25.20 4.03
CA MET A 100 8.68 24.95 3.78
C MET A 100 9.42 26.19 3.28
N PHE A 101 8.71 27.12 2.63
CA PHE A 101 9.28 28.35 2.07
C PHE A 101 8.97 29.59 2.92
N GLY A 102 8.43 29.40 4.13
CA GLY A 102 8.03 30.46 5.05
C GLY A 102 6.69 31.10 4.67
N ASN A 103 5.77 31.15 5.64
CA ASN A 103 4.45 31.75 5.47
C ASN A 103 4.57 33.28 5.26
N ILE A 104 3.77 33.81 4.34
CA ILE A 104 3.71 35.23 3.97
C ILE A 104 3.27 36.09 5.18
N GLN A 105 2.53 35.51 6.13
CA GLN A 105 2.00 36.20 7.31
C GLN A 105 2.98 36.31 8.50
N GLU A 106 4.03 35.46 8.59
CA GLU A 106 4.94 35.49 9.75
C GLU A 106 6.05 36.56 9.65
N LEU A 107 6.18 37.21 8.50
CA LEU A 107 7.23 38.21 8.28
C LEU A 107 6.59 39.59 8.10
N ALA A 108 6.09 40.17 9.20
CA ALA A 108 5.62 41.57 9.24
C ALA A 108 6.69 42.60 8.79
N TYR A 109 7.96 42.16 8.64
CA TYR A 109 9.10 42.97 8.22
C TYR A 109 9.82 42.41 6.97
N ALA A 110 9.21 41.47 6.22
CA ALA A 110 9.80 41.03 4.97
C ALA A 110 9.80 42.19 3.95
N THR A 111 10.95 42.40 3.32
CA THR A 111 11.10 43.32 2.20
C THR A 111 10.47 42.80 0.90
N GLU A 112 10.20 41.49 0.82
CA GLU A 112 9.71 40.80 -0.38
C GLU A 112 8.61 39.78 -0.02
N TYR A 113 7.49 39.79 -0.77
CA TYR A 113 6.34 38.89 -0.56
C TYR A 113 6.02 37.95 -1.74
N PRO A 114 6.98 37.18 -2.27
CA PRO A 114 6.73 36.24 -3.37
C PRO A 114 5.95 35.01 -2.89
N ASN A 115 5.07 34.48 -3.74
CA ASN A 115 4.39 33.21 -3.47
C ASN A 115 5.36 32.02 -3.52
N THR A 116 4.93 30.85 -3.05
CA THR A 116 5.76 29.63 -2.97
C THR A 116 6.37 29.22 -4.31
N LEU A 117 5.65 29.44 -5.42
CA LEU A 117 6.15 29.12 -6.75
C LEU A 117 7.32 30.03 -7.16
N LEU A 118 7.20 31.34 -6.95
CA LEU A 118 8.26 32.30 -7.24
C LEU A 118 9.49 32.08 -6.37
N LYS A 119 9.30 31.78 -5.08
CA LYS A 119 10.39 31.37 -4.17
C LYS A 119 11.11 30.12 -4.69
N PHE A 120 10.36 29.13 -5.17
CA PHE A 120 10.93 27.91 -5.73
C PHE A 120 11.65 28.14 -7.07
N MET A 121 11.12 29.01 -7.93
CA MET A 121 11.76 29.42 -9.19
C MET A 121 13.10 30.10 -8.92
N ALA A 122 13.13 31.07 -8.00
CA ALA A 122 14.34 31.76 -7.57
C ALA A 122 15.39 30.77 -7.01
N ALA A 123 14.96 29.85 -6.14
CA ALA A 123 15.84 28.86 -5.53
C ALA A 123 16.42 27.85 -6.54
N LEU A 124 15.68 27.47 -7.58
CA LEU A 124 16.12 26.49 -8.58
C LEU A 124 17.13 27.05 -9.58
N ASP A 125 17.10 28.35 -9.84
CA ASP A 125 17.99 29.01 -10.80
C ASP A 125 19.05 29.89 -10.13
N SER A 126 19.10 29.89 -8.79
CA SER A 126 19.94 30.80 -7.99
C SER A 126 19.75 32.26 -8.43
N ALA A 127 18.52 32.60 -8.77
CA ALA A 127 18.12 33.84 -9.42
C ALA A 127 17.42 34.73 -8.41
N ASP A 128 17.82 35.99 -8.30
CA ASP A 128 17.13 36.99 -7.49
C ASP A 128 15.79 37.38 -8.14
N TYR A 129 14.81 37.85 -7.37
CA TYR A 129 13.48 38.20 -7.91
C TYR A 129 13.55 39.28 -9.01
N GLU A 130 14.53 40.18 -8.93
CA GLU A 130 14.81 41.18 -9.97
C GLU A 130 15.10 40.53 -11.33
N THR A 131 15.82 39.41 -11.34
CA THR A 131 16.12 38.69 -12.58
C THR A 131 14.89 37.95 -13.13
N LEU A 132 13.96 37.57 -12.26
CA LEU A 132 12.68 37.00 -12.64
C LEU A 132 11.71 38.05 -13.21
N LEU A 133 12.01 39.35 -13.15
CA LEU A 133 11.23 40.37 -13.86
C LEU A 133 11.50 40.34 -15.37
N ASP A 134 12.53 39.67 -15.86
CA ASP A 134 12.68 39.41 -17.30
C ASP A 134 11.71 38.29 -17.75
N GLU A 135 10.91 38.56 -18.78
CA GLU A 135 9.91 37.63 -19.29
C GLU A 135 10.50 36.26 -19.67
N ASN A 136 11.65 36.23 -20.35
CA ASN A 136 12.25 34.98 -20.83
C ASN A 136 12.84 34.18 -19.67
N VAL A 137 13.48 34.86 -18.73
CA VAL A 137 14.01 34.23 -17.51
C VAL A 137 12.86 33.66 -16.68
N MET A 138 11.76 34.41 -16.51
CA MET A 138 10.58 33.93 -15.79
C MET A 138 9.98 32.69 -16.44
N ILE A 139 9.86 32.65 -17.78
CA ILE A 139 9.34 31.49 -18.52
C ILE A 139 10.24 30.27 -18.29
N LEU A 140 11.55 30.41 -18.47
CA LEU A 140 12.51 29.31 -18.31
C LEU A 140 12.54 28.78 -16.87
N ALA A 141 12.53 29.67 -15.88
CA ALA A 141 12.47 29.31 -14.48
C ALA A 141 11.15 28.60 -14.13
N ALA A 142 10.03 29.07 -14.68
CA ALA A 142 8.72 28.45 -14.49
C ALA A 142 8.65 27.04 -15.12
N GLU A 143 9.21 26.85 -16.31
CA GLU A 143 9.32 25.53 -16.95
C GLU A 143 10.19 24.57 -16.13
N LYS A 144 11.35 25.03 -15.65
CA LYS A 144 12.26 24.24 -14.80
C LYS A 144 11.59 23.83 -13.49
N ALA A 145 10.90 24.77 -12.84
CA ALA A 145 10.11 24.52 -11.63
C ALA A 145 8.99 23.51 -11.87
N LEU A 146 8.21 23.71 -12.94
CA LEU A 146 7.13 22.80 -13.32
C LEU A 146 7.66 21.38 -13.59
N ASN A 147 8.75 21.24 -14.35
CA ASN A 147 9.36 19.95 -14.64
C ASN A 147 9.85 19.23 -13.38
N ALA A 148 10.48 19.97 -12.45
CA ALA A 148 10.94 19.43 -11.17
C ALA A 148 9.76 18.92 -10.33
N ILE A 149 8.71 19.73 -10.17
CA ILE A 149 7.53 19.37 -9.39
C ILE A 149 6.77 18.21 -10.07
N ALA A 150 6.52 18.30 -11.37
CA ALA A 150 5.79 17.30 -12.13
C ALA A 150 6.49 15.93 -12.07
N SER A 151 7.82 15.87 -12.22
CA SER A 151 8.56 14.61 -12.17
C SER A 151 8.43 13.89 -10.82
N GLN A 152 8.49 14.63 -9.71
CA GLN A 152 8.28 14.06 -8.37
C GLN A 152 6.84 13.60 -8.18
N ASN A 153 5.88 14.37 -8.70
CA ASN A 153 4.47 14.02 -8.66
C ASN A 153 4.15 12.74 -9.47
N PHE A 154 4.68 12.62 -10.69
CA PHE A 154 4.56 11.40 -11.48
C PHE A 154 5.12 10.21 -10.72
N ARG A 155 6.33 10.34 -10.16
CA ARG A 155 6.94 9.27 -9.35
C ARG A 155 6.13 8.90 -8.12
N LYS A 156 5.54 9.88 -7.43
CA LYS A 156 4.83 9.70 -6.16
C LYS A 156 3.42 9.14 -6.33
N TYR A 157 2.72 9.51 -7.40
CA TYR A 157 1.28 9.28 -7.54
C TYR A 157 0.88 8.47 -8.77
N LEU A 158 1.67 8.49 -9.85
CA LEU A 158 1.28 7.91 -11.14
C LEU A 158 2.15 6.73 -11.58
N MET A 159 3.31 6.53 -10.94
CA MET A 159 4.14 5.37 -11.21
C MET A 159 3.68 4.16 -10.40
N GLN A 160 3.39 3.08 -11.11
CA GLN A 160 3.17 1.75 -10.55
C GLN A 160 4.23 0.79 -11.10
N GLN A 161 4.55 -0.26 -10.36
CA GLN A 161 5.43 -1.31 -10.89
C GLN A 161 4.68 -2.07 -11.98
N ALA A 162 5.16 -1.98 -13.21
CA ALA A 162 4.68 -2.80 -14.30
C ALA A 162 5.35 -4.18 -14.23
N SER A 163 4.55 -5.24 -14.22
CA SER A 163 5.01 -6.64 -14.28
C SER A 163 5.42 -7.08 -15.69
N SER A 164 5.34 -6.18 -16.68
CA SER A 164 5.77 -6.48 -18.04
C SER A 164 7.30 -6.63 -18.08
N PRO A 165 7.83 -7.76 -18.59
CA PRO A 165 9.27 -7.95 -18.69
C PRO A 165 9.84 -6.91 -19.66
N ILE A 166 10.63 -5.98 -19.12
CA ILE A 166 11.37 -5.00 -19.92
C ILE A 166 12.58 -5.74 -20.50
N GLN A 167 12.67 -5.83 -21.83
CA GLN A 167 13.87 -6.38 -22.46
C GLN A 167 15.04 -5.43 -22.26
N GLY A 168 16.07 -5.90 -21.56
CA GLY A 168 17.34 -5.21 -21.37
C GLY A 168 18.50 -6.21 -21.44
N SER A 169 19.65 -5.74 -21.89
CA SER A 169 20.90 -6.50 -21.85
C SER A 169 21.75 -6.00 -20.68
N GLY A 170 22.17 -6.92 -19.82
CA GLY A 170 23.08 -6.65 -18.71
C GLY A 170 24.34 -7.51 -18.82
N LEU A 171 25.49 -6.96 -18.44
CA LEU A 171 26.72 -7.72 -18.22
C LEU A 171 26.77 -8.10 -16.74
N GLU A 172 26.26 -9.27 -16.38
CA GLU A 172 26.44 -9.85 -15.04
C GLU A 172 27.72 -10.69 -14.99
N SER A 173 28.63 -10.36 -14.08
CA SER A 173 29.68 -11.28 -13.64
C SER A 173 29.08 -12.24 -12.61
N LEU A 174 28.53 -13.36 -13.10
CA LEU A 174 27.94 -14.40 -12.24
C LEU A 174 29.03 -15.20 -11.53
N LYS A 175 29.14 -15.04 -10.21
CA LYS A 175 29.62 -16.14 -9.35
C LYS A 175 28.46 -17.11 -9.16
N GLN A 176 28.47 -18.19 -9.95
CA GLN A 176 27.65 -19.38 -9.71
C GLN A 176 27.88 -19.87 -8.28
N ASN A 177 26.80 -20.03 -7.52
CA ASN A 177 26.73 -21.05 -6.48
C ASN A 177 25.34 -21.68 -6.45
N ASN A 178 25.38 -23.00 -6.52
CA ASN A 178 24.33 -23.97 -6.67
C ASN A 178 23.28 -23.98 -5.52
N PHE A 179 22.01 -24.18 -5.93
CA PHE A 179 20.82 -24.70 -5.22
C PHE A 179 20.34 -24.04 -3.90
N TYR A 180 19.06 -23.62 -3.86
CA TYR A 180 17.95 -24.24 -3.09
C TYR A 180 16.61 -23.58 -3.50
N THR A 181 15.63 -24.39 -3.91
CA THR A 181 14.21 -24.04 -3.99
C THR A 181 13.45 -24.73 -2.85
N VAL A 182 12.89 -23.92 -1.97
CA VAL A 182 12.00 -24.34 -0.89
C VAL A 182 10.63 -23.75 -1.23
N SER A 183 9.68 -24.59 -1.65
CA SER A 183 8.26 -24.26 -1.59
C SER A 183 7.74 -24.80 -0.27
N GLN A 184 7.51 -23.89 0.66
CA GLN A 184 6.78 -24.13 1.89
C GLN A 184 5.49 -23.30 1.74
N GLU A 185 4.34 -23.84 2.16
CA GLU A 185 3.35 -22.98 2.80
C GLU A 185 4.06 -22.38 4.02
N SER A 186 4.78 -21.29 3.75
CA SER A 186 5.53 -20.60 4.78
C SER A 186 4.52 -19.67 5.41
N SER A 187 4.25 -19.83 6.70
CA SER A 187 3.71 -18.72 7.47
C SER A 187 4.79 -17.63 7.47
N PHE A 188 4.55 -16.55 6.75
CA PHE A 188 5.44 -15.39 6.66
C PHE A 188 5.22 -14.49 7.85
N LEU A 189 6.29 -13.83 8.26
CA LEU A 189 6.28 -12.86 9.33
C LEU A 189 6.38 -11.47 8.70
N LEU A 190 5.26 -10.76 8.64
CA LEU A 190 5.22 -9.35 8.29
C LEU A 190 5.60 -8.53 9.52
N LYS A 191 6.54 -7.62 9.36
CA LYS A 191 6.86 -6.63 10.39
C LYS A 191 6.07 -5.37 10.07
N THR A 192 5.25 -4.93 11.02
CA THR A 192 4.78 -3.55 10.99
C THR A 192 5.96 -2.64 11.32
N LYS A 193 6.12 -1.55 10.56
CA LYS A 193 6.89 -0.42 11.10
C LYS A 193 6.00 0.23 12.16
N PRO A 194 6.42 0.28 13.44
CA PRO A 194 5.63 0.93 14.47
C PRO A 194 5.53 2.41 14.10
N HIS A 195 4.30 2.82 13.84
CA HIS A 195 3.89 4.21 13.70
C HIS A 195 2.76 4.42 14.69
N ASP A 196 2.91 5.40 15.57
CA ASP A 196 1.76 5.87 16.33
C ASP A 196 0.94 6.77 15.42
N TYR A 197 -0.36 6.52 15.39
CA TYR A 197 -1.31 7.44 14.78
C TYR A 197 -1.67 8.44 15.85
N ALA A 198 -1.05 9.61 15.76
CA ALA A 198 -1.49 10.75 16.51
C ALA A 198 -2.38 11.56 15.57
N PRO A 199 -3.72 11.48 15.72
CA PRO A 199 -4.64 12.32 14.93
C PRO A 199 -4.36 13.81 15.11
N GLN A 200 -3.61 14.21 16.15
CA GLN A 200 -3.17 15.57 16.44
C GLN A 200 -1.76 15.96 15.94
N ALA A 201 -1.02 15.07 15.27
CA ALA A 201 0.43 15.28 15.02
C ALA A 201 0.81 15.81 13.62
N GLY A 202 -0.15 16.11 12.76
CA GLY A 202 0.08 17.17 11.78
C GLY A 202 -0.31 18.46 12.48
N SER A 203 0.56 19.48 12.53
CA SER A 203 0.09 20.82 12.84
C SER A 203 -1.12 21.06 11.95
N GLU A 204 -2.25 21.44 12.53
CA GLU A 204 -3.52 21.60 11.81
C GLU A 204 -3.45 22.74 10.76
N ASN A 205 -2.31 23.45 10.72
CA ASN A 205 -1.88 24.44 9.72
C ASN A 205 -1.06 23.88 8.56
N ASP A 206 -0.51 22.67 8.70
CA ASP A 206 0.27 22.00 7.67
C ASP A 206 -0.72 21.33 6.73
N GLY A 207 -0.71 21.74 5.46
CA GLY A 207 -1.67 21.27 4.47
C GLY A 207 -1.83 19.75 4.40
N ASP A 208 -2.90 19.26 3.75
CA ASP A 208 -3.25 17.83 3.69
C ASP A 208 -2.25 16.92 2.93
N ASN A 209 -1.06 17.42 2.58
CA ASN A 209 -0.02 16.78 1.78
C ASN A 209 -0.53 16.17 0.46
N GLY A 210 -1.57 16.77 -0.13
CA GLY A 210 -2.18 16.38 -1.39
C GLY A 210 -3.24 15.28 -1.27
N ALA A 211 -3.79 15.02 -0.07
CA ALA A 211 -4.84 14.03 0.14
C ALA A 211 -6.11 14.34 -0.68
N ALA A 212 -6.54 15.60 -0.72
CA ALA A 212 -7.70 16.05 -1.50
C ALA A 212 -7.49 15.91 -3.01
N VAL A 213 -6.27 16.12 -3.51
CA VAL A 213 -5.96 15.87 -4.93
C VAL A 213 -5.98 14.38 -5.25
N LEU A 214 -5.39 13.54 -4.39
CA LEU A 214 -5.45 12.10 -4.57
C LEU A 214 -6.90 11.62 -4.57
N MET A 215 -7.70 12.14 -3.64
CA MET A 215 -9.13 11.88 -3.61
C MET A 215 -9.78 12.29 -4.92
N SER A 216 -9.55 13.52 -5.39
CA SER A 216 -10.07 14.02 -6.66
C SER A 216 -9.75 13.07 -7.82
N LEU A 217 -8.50 12.60 -7.92
CA LEU A 217 -8.05 11.66 -8.93
C LEU A 217 -8.70 10.27 -8.80
N THR A 218 -8.90 9.76 -7.59
CA THR A 218 -9.58 8.49 -7.37
C THR A 218 -11.09 8.58 -7.61
N GLU A 219 -11.71 9.73 -7.33
CA GLU A 219 -13.16 9.95 -7.43
C GLU A 219 -13.59 10.32 -8.86
N SER A 220 -12.85 11.20 -9.56
CA SER A 220 -13.22 11.70 -10.89
C SER A 220 -12.54 10.95 -12.04
N ALA A 221 -11.31 10.49 -11.85
CA ALA A 221 -10.52 9.79 -12.88
C ALA A 221 -10.40 8.27 -12.66
N ASN A 222 -11.07 7.72 -11.64
CA ASN A 222 -11.06 6.30 -11.28
C ASN A 222 -9.65 5.70 -11.21
N LEU A 223 -8.67 6.50 -10.75
CA LEU A 223 -7.31 6.03 -10.55
C LEU A 223 -7.26 5.10 -9.34
N SER A 224 -6.31 4.15 -9.37
CA SER A 224 -6.09 3.23 -8.25
C SER A 224 -5.59 3.96 -7.01
N TYR A 225 -5.96 3.46 -5.84
CA TYR A 225 -5.49 3.98 -4.56
C TYR A 225 -3.96 3.95 -4.40
N ALA A 226 -3.45 4.88 -3.61
CA ALA A 226 -2.04 4.90 -3.23
C ALA A 226 -1.68 3.68 -2.36
N ALA A 227 -0.39 3.35 -2.31
CA ALA A 227 0.11 2.21 -1.52
C ALA A 227 -0.36 2.27 -0.05
N PHE A 228 -0.79 1.12 0.47
CA PHE A 228 -1.35 0.97 1.83
C PHE A 228 -2.63 1.78 2.09
N THR A 229 -3.39 2.13 1.06
CA THR A 229 -4.75 2.67 1.18
C THR A 229 -5.68 1.95 0.21
N TYR A 230 -6.93 1.73 0.60
CA TYR A 230 -7.95 1.17 -0.27
C TYR A 230 -9.33 1.64 0.19
N GLU A 231 -10.07 2.34 -0.67
CA GLU A 231 -11.37 2.92 -0.32
C GLU A 231 -11.29 3.73 1.00
N GLU A 232 -12.04 3.32 2.02
CA GLU A 232 -12.16 3.94 3.33
C GLU A 232 -11.04 3.53 4.31
N LEU A 233 -10.13 2.62 3.89
CA LEU A 233 -9.17 1.96 4.75
C LEU A 233 -7.75 2.49 4.53
N ALA A 234 -7.09 2.87 5.62
CA ALA A 234 -5.67 3.18 5.67
C ALA A 234 -4.91 2.10 6.46
N PHE A 235 -3.92 1.47 5.84
CA PHE A 235 -3.14 0.38 6.46
C PHE A 235 -1.79 0.89 6.96
N ASP A 236 -1.20 0.17 7.90
CA ASP A 236 0.18 0.42 8.31
C ASP A 236 1.18 0.09 7.20
N ARG A 237 2.37 0.70 7.29
CA ARG A 237 3.48 0.29 6.41
C ARG A 237 3.98 -1.09 6.85
N LEU A 238 3.77 -2.06 5.97
CA LEU A 238 4.21 -3.44 6.16
C LEU A 238 5.53 -3.66 5.45
N VAL A 239 6.47 -4.31 6.14
CA VAL A 239 7.74 -4.76 5.56
C VAL A 239 7.86 -6.25 5.81
N VAL A 240 8.24 -6.99 4.78
CA VAL A 240 8.42 -8.44 4.91
C VAL A 240 9.74 -8.72 5.62
N ALA A 241 9.72 -9.51 6.69
CA ALA A 241 10.90 -9.78 7.50
C ALA A 241 12.01 -10.52 6.72
N ASN A 242 11.63 -11.37 5.76
CA ASN A 242 12.54 -12.20 4.96
C ASN A 242 12.38 -11.90 3.45
N ALA A 243 13.03 -10.84 2.97
CA ALA A 243 12.96 -10.39 1.57
C ALA A 243 13.51 -11.40 0.54
N THR A 244 14.34 -12.35 0.96
CA THR A 244 14.99 -13.34 0.07
C THR A 244 14.05 -14.37 -0.54
N ILE A 245 12.87 -14.59 0.06
CA ILE A 245 11.86 -15.52 -0.45
C ILE A 245 10.92 -14.80 -1.44
N LEU A 246 10.59 -13.53 -1.19
CA LEU A 246 9.85 -12.68 -2.14
C LEU A 246 10.61 -12.49 -3.46
N ALA A 247 11.93 -12.35 -3.40
CA ALA A 247 12.77 -12.28 -4.60
C ALA A 247 12.72 -13.56 -5.47
N LYS A 248 12.21 -14.66 -4.93
CA LYS A 248 12.02 -15.94 -5.63
C LYS A 248 10.55 -16.24 -5.96
N ALA A 249 9.62 -15.43 -5.47
CA ALA A 249 8.19 -15.61 -5.72
C ALA A 249 7.87 -15.24 -7.18
N SER A 250 6.90 -15.93 -7.77
CA SER A 250 6.48 -15.59 -9.13
C SER A 250 5.84 -14.19 -9.18
N PRO A 251 5.83 -13.51 -10.36
CA PRO A 251 5.22 -12.19 -10.51
C PRO A 251 3.73 -12.14 -10.13
N ASN A 252 3.05 -13.29 -10.17
CA ASN A 252 1.63 -13.43 -9.86
C ASN A 252 1.37 -14.00 -8.46
N ALA A 253 2.41 -14.13 -7.63
CA ALA A 253 2.23 -14.59 -6.26
C ALA A 253 1.50 -13.52 -5.43
N THR A 254 0.58 -13.97 -4.58
CA THR A 254 -0.19 -13.12 -3.68
C THR A 254 0.11 -13.47 -2.23
N LEU A 255 0.03 -12.47 -1.36
CA LEU A 255 0.26 -12.59 0.08
C LEU A 255 -1.01 -12.19 0.81
N THR A 256 -1.61 -13.11 1.54
CA THR A 256 -2.83 -12.85 2.32
C THR A 256 -2.48 -12.69 3.79
N ALA A 257 -2.96 -11.63 4.43
CA ALA A 257 -2.73 -11.38 5.85
C ALA A 257 -3.92 -10.64 6.48
N THR A 258 -4.21 -10.96 7.74
CA THR A 258 -5.14 -10.17 8.56
C THR A 258 -4.37 -9.03 9.20
N VAL A 259 -4.68 -7.80 8.80
CA VAL A 259 -3.96 -6.58 9.21
C VAL A 259 -4.93 -5.58 9.79
N SER A 260 -4.49 -4.80 10.78
CA SER A 260 -5.30 -3.70 11.29
C SER A 260 -5.30 -2.54 10.29
N ALA A 261 -6.49 -2.07 9.95
CA ALA A 261 -6.72 -0.86 9.19
C ALA A 261 -7.27 0.25 10.10
N ARG A 262 -6.95 1.51 9.74
CA ARG A 262 -7.55 2.71 10.29
C ARG A 262 -8.66 3.16 9.36
N ARG A 263 -9.83 3.48 9.94
CA ARG A 263 -10.97 4.03 9.22
C ARG A 263 -11.47 5.23 10.01
N ALA A 264 -11.55 6.40 9.37
CA ALA A 264 -12.24 7.52 9.99
C ALA A 264 -13.74 7.26 10.00
N ASP A 265 -14.46 7.88 10.92
CA ASP A 265 -15.90 7.79 10.99
C ASP A 265 -16.49 9.11 11.52
N LEU A 266 -17.78 9.30 11.26
CA LEU A 266 -18.53 10.44 11.77
C LEU A 266 -19.65 9.96 12.67
N ASN A 267 -19.77 10.56 13.84
CA ASN A 267 -20.94 10.44 14.69
C ASN A 267 -21.75 11.73 14.57
N CYS A 268 -22.81 11.70 13.77
CA CYS A 268 -23.59 12.89 13.41
C CYS A 268 -24.99 12.91 14.05
N THR A 269 -25.42 14.11 14.40
CA THR A 269 -26.78 14.40 14.89
C THR A 269 -27.47 15.33 13.90
N ALA A 270 -28.69 14.98 13.50
CA ALA A 270 -29.50 15.82 12.62
C ALA A 270 -30.25 16.87 13.43
N LEU A 271 -30.16 18.14 13.02
CA LEU A 271 -30.87 19.22 13.67
C LEU A 271 -32.37 19.18 13.33
N SER A 272 -33.19 19.48 14.32
CA SER A 272 -34.63 19.67 14.13
C SER A 272 -34.94 21.07 13.58
N LYS A 273 -36.12 21.25 12.97
CA LYS A 273 -36.53 22.54 12.39
C LYS A 273 -36.60 23.71 13.39
N SER A 274 -36.61 23.46 14.70
CA SER A 274 -36.54 24.51 15.72
C SER A 274 -35.12 24.96 16.04
N GLN A 275 -34.11 24.21 15.58
CA GLN A 275 -32.70 24.45 15.84
C GLN A 275 -32.00 25.15 14.67
N PHE A 276 -32.70 25.39 13.57
CA PHE A 276 -32.18 26.21 12.49
C PHE A 276 -33.30 27.01 11.82
N ASN A 277 -32.95 28.18 11.31
CA ASN A 277 -33.82 29.04 10.54
C ASN A 277 -33.28 29.18 9.12
N VAL A 278 -34.18 29.28 8.14
CA VAL A 278 -33.83 29.45 6.74
C VAL A 278 -34.39 30.78 6.29
N THR A 279 -33.52 31.70 5.88
CA THR A 279 -33.92 33.02 5.40
C THR A 279 -33.57 33.18 3.93
N ASN A 280 -34.55 33.60 3.14
CA ASN A 280 -34.39 33.89 1.73
C ASN A 280 -34.09 35.38 1.54
N SER A 281 -33.06 35.70 0.76
CA SER A 281 -32.67 37.08 0.44
C SER A 281 -32.51 37.24 -1.07
N PHE A 282 -32.86 38.42 -1.58
CA PHE A 282 -32.68 38.77 -2.99
C PHE A 282 -31.78 39.99 -3.08
N SER A 283 -30.73 39.88 -3.88
CA SER A 283 -29.82 40.97 -4.18
C SER A 283 -29.69 41.14 -5.70
N PHE A 284 -29.01 42.20 -6.14
CA PHE A 284 -28.66 42.38 -7.56
C PHE A 284 -27.75 41.26 -8.12
N LEU A 285 -27.13 40.47 -7.23
CA LEU A 285 -26.28 39.34 -7.57
C LEU A 285 -27.05 38.00 -7.64
N GLY A 286 -28.37 38.01 -7.46
CA GLY A 286 -29.22 36.82 -7.49
C GLY A 286 -29.92 36.53 -6.17
N GLY A 287 -30.64 35.41 -6.12
CA GLY A 287 -31.23 34.89 -4.89
C GLY A 287 -30.18 34.21 -4.01
N SER A 288 -30.25 34.43 -2.71
CA SER A 288 -29.44 33.72 -1.73
C SER A 288 -30.29 33.15 -0.60
N VAL A 289 -29.81 32.06 -0.02
CA VAL A 289 -30.43 31.39 1.12
C VAL A 289 -29.40 31.38 2.24
N ILE A 290 -29.82 31.84 3.41
CA ILE A 290 -29.00 31.83 4.62
C ILE A 290 -29.61 30.82 5.59
N VAL A 291 -28.78 29.94 6.12
CA VAL A 291 -29.15 28.95 7.13
C VAL A 291 -28.43 29.32 8.42
N ASP A 292 -29.20 29.76 9.41
CA ASP A 292 -28.71 30.05 10.76
C ASP A 292 -29.05 28.85 11.64
N ALA A 293 -28.04 28.17 12.18
CA ALA A 293 -28.21 26.96 12.97
C ALA A 293 -27.63 27.14 14.38
N SER A 294 -28.29 26.52 15.36
CA SER A 294 -27.87 26.52 16.76
C SER A 294 -27.86 25.08 17.30
N PHE A 295 -26.71 24.66 17.82
CA PHE A 295 -26.49 23.31 18.33
C PHE A 295 -26.14 23.30 19.82
N PRO A 296 -26.90 22.58 20.67
CA PRO A 296 -26.57 22.47 22.09
C PRO A 296 -25.32 21.60 22.27
N LEU A 297 -24.28 22.18 22.89
CA LEU A 297 -23.03 21.50 23.16
C LEU A 297 -23.17 20.52 24.35
N PRO A 298 -22.41 19.41 24.32
CA PRO A 298 -22.37 18.48 25.43
C PRO A 298 -21.66 19.11 26.64
N LYS A 299 -21.90 18.58 27.85
CA LYS A 299 -21.34 19.15 29.10
C LYS A 299 -19.82 19.10 29.14
N GLU A 300 -19.25 18.15 28.40
CA GLU A 300 -17.84 17.93 28.22
C GLU A 300 -17.19 19.02 27.32
N CYS A 301 -18.01 19.82 26.61
CA CYS A 301 -17.58 20.90 25.71
C CYS A 301 -18.32 22.23 26.02
N PRO A 302 -18.07 22.91 27.15
CA PRO A 302 -18.74 24.15 27.51
C PRO A 302 -18.09 25.40 26.85
N PHE A 303 -17.74 25.29 25.57
CA PHE A 303 -16.92 26.27 24.86
C PHE A 303 -17.72 27.05 23.80
N GLY A 304 -19.03 27.20 23.97
CA GLY A 304 -19.89 27.90 23.02
C GLY A 304 -19.60 29.41 22.95
N GLY A 305 -19.89 30.01 21.79
CA GLY A 305 -19.75 31.45 21.54
C GLY A 305 -18.30 31.96 21.50
N SER A 306 -18.12 33.22 21.13
CA SER A 306 -16.79 33.86 20.97
C SER A 306 -15.99 33.93 22.26
N LEU A 307 -16.67 34.05 23.41
CA LEU A 307 -16.04 34.04 24.74
C LEU A 307 -15.70 32.62 25.24
N GLY A 308 -16.15 31.57 24.57
CA GLY A 308 -15.91 30.18 24.97
C GLY A 308 -16.56 29.77 26.30
N ASN A 309 -17.69 30.39 26.66
CA ASN A 309 -18.42 30.13 27.91
C ASN A 309 -19.89 29.73 27.71
N GLY A 310 -20.32 29.64 26.45
CA GLY A 310 -21.67 29.26 26.07
C GLY A 310 -21.88 27.75 26.09
N THR A 311 -23.16 27.36 26.15
CA THR A 311 -23.58 25.96 26.02
C THR A 311 -24.13 25.64 24.63
N GLU A 312 -24.13 26.62 23.73
CA GLU A 312 -24.68 26.50 22.39
C GLU A 312 -23.60 26.95 21.38
N LEU A 313 -23.56 26.25 20.25
CA LEU A 313 -22.74 26.55 19.10
C LEU A 313 -23.67 27.05 17.99
N ASP A 314 -23.62 28.35 17.74
CA ASP A 314 -24.33 28.98 16.65
C ASP A 314 -23.42 29.04 15.42
N PHE A 315 -23.94 28.76 14.24
CA PHE A 315 -23.20 28.91 12.99
C PHE A 315 -24.13 29.29 11.84
N GLN A 316 -23.58 29.98 10.83
CA GLN A 316 -24.34 30.49 9.71
C GLN A 316 -23.70 30.04 8.39
N GLN A 317 -24.54 29.62 7.44
CA GLN A 317 -24.10 29.27 6.10
C GLN A 317 -24.91 30.02 5.05
N THR A 318 -24.20 30.56 4.06
CA THR A 318 -24.82 31.31 2.95
C THR A 318 -24.67 30.55 1.64
N PHE A 319 -25.77 30.41 0.90
CA PHE A 319 -25.83 29.81 -0.43
C PHE A 319 -26.31 30.84 -1.43
N ARG A 320 -25.51 31.11 -2.46
CA ARG A 320 -25.87 31.98 -3.59
C ARG A 320 -26.27 31.13 -4.78
N LEU A 321 -27.43 31.44 -5.34
CA LEU A 321 -27.93 30.78 -6.54
C LEU A 321 -27.47 31.51 -7.80
N SER A 322 -27.51 30.80 -8.93
CA SER A 322 -27.24 31.41 -10.23
C SER A 322 -28.27 32.51 -10.55
N LEU A 323 -27.82 33.57 -11.22
CA LEU A 323 -28.65 34.69 -11.69
C LEU A 323 -29.84 34.25 -12.56
N SER A 324 -29.75 33.07 -13.20
CA SER A 324 -30.78 32.56 -14.10
C SER A 324 -31.81 31.63 -13.43
N THR A 325 -31.57 31.18 -12.19
CA THR A 325 -32.43 30.19 -11.52
C THR A 325 -32.72 30.55 -10.06
N ASN A 326 -34.02 30.56 -9.70
CA ASN A 326 -34.47 30.80 -8.32
C ASN A 326 -34.60 29.51 -7.48
N THR A 327 -34.17 28.38 -8.06
CA THR A 327 -34.18 27.07 -7.41
C THR A 327 -32.84 26.41 -7.62
N SER A 328 -32.30 25.76 -6.59
CA SER A 328 -31.06 24.99 -6.71
C SER A 328 -31.02 23.88 -5.67
N LEU A 329 -30.20 22.87 -5.96
CA LEU A 329 -29.66 22.01 -4.93
C LEU A 329 -28.65 22.80 -4.11
N VAL A 330 -28.61 22.55 -2.80
CA VAL A 330 -27.60 23.09 -1.90
C VAL A 330 -26.87 21.99 -1.14
N GLY A 331 -25.59 22.19 -0.88
CA GLY A 331 -24.73 21.23 -0.19
C GLY A 331 -23.40 21.84 0.21
N LYS A 332 -23.12 21.92 1.52
CA LYS A 332 -21.85 22.40 2.08
C LYS A 332 -21.37 21.60 3.29
N ILE A 333 -20.07 21.32 3.31
CA ILE A 333 -19.32 20.98 4.52
C ILE A 333 -18.78 22.27 5.15
N THR A 334 -18.84 22.34 6.46
CA THR A 334 -18.32 23.46 7.24
C THR A 334 -17.54 22.95 8.43
N ASP A 335 -16.33 23.45 8.59
CA ASP A 335 -15.52 23.31 9.79
C ASP A 335 -16.14 24.16 10.90
N LEU A 336 -16.35 23.54 12.07
CA LEU A 336 -16.95 24.17 13.24
C LEU A 336 -15.86 24.52 14.23
N HIS A 337 -15.97 25.70 14.84
CA HIS A 337 -15.04 26.21 15.84
C HIS A 337 -15.77 26.55 17.14
N VAL A 338 -15.27 26.00 18.24
CA VAL A 338 -15.70 26.40 19.59
C VAL A 338 -14.77 27.49 20.12
N GLY A 339 -15.29 28.34 20.99
CA GLY A 339 -14.55 29.44 21.58
C GLY A 339 -13.42 29.02 22.53
N PRO A 340 -12.57 29.97 22.93
CA PRO A 340 -12.66 31.38 22.56
C PRO A 340 -12.07 31.70 21.17
N PHE A 341 -12.71 32.59 20.43
CA PHE A 341 -12.26 33.14 19.15
C PHE A 341 -12.69 34.61 19.01
N ASP A 342 -11.97 35.41 18.23
CA ASP A 342 -12.29 36.83 17.99
C ASP A 342 -13.48 36.94 17.02
N ASP A 343 -14.60 37.51 17.47
CA ASP A 343 -15.85 37.59 16.70
C ASP A 343 -15.81 38.61 15.55
N ILE A 344 -14.80 39.49 15.52
CA ILE A 344 -14.60 40.46 14.43
C ILE A 344 -13.83 39.83 13.27
N THR A 345 -12.86 38.97 13.59
CA THR A 345 -11.95 38.38 12.59
C THR A 345 -12.29 36.92 12.25
N MET A 346 -13.10 36.26 13.08
CA MET A 346 -13.37 34.82 13.01
C MET A 346 -14.84 34.51 13.30
N LEU A 347 -15.29 33.39 12.76
CA LEU A 347 -16.62 32.85 13.01
C LEU A 347 -16.50 31.47 13.66
N SER A 348 -17.59 31.02 14.27
CA SER A 348 -17.80 29.64 14.74
C SER A 348 -17.91 28.62 13.60
N SER A 349 -17.91 29.09 12.35
CA SER A 349 -17.96 28.31 11.13
C SER A 349 -17.02 28.86 10.09
N ASP A 350 -16.61 27.98 9.17
CA ASP A 350 -15.72 28.25 8.05
C ASP A 350 -14.29 28.58 8.47
N GLU A 351 -13.34 28.11 7.67
CA GLU A 351 -11.92 28.34 7.89
C GLU A 351 -11.46 29.57 7.10
N LEU A 352 -11.44 30.73 7.78
CA LEU A 352 -10.97 32.00 7.19
C LEU A 352 -9.45 32.16 7.30
N ASP A 353 -8.88 31.72 8.42
CA ASP A 353 -7.43 31.69 8.65
C ASP A 353 -7.09 30.52 9.60
N PRO A 354 -6.35 29.50 9.13
CA PRO A 354 -6.01 28.32 9.94
C PRO A 354 -5.17 28.68 11.17
N THR A 355 -4.40 29.78 11.11
CA THR A 355 -3.54 30.23 12.22
C THR A 355 -4.27 31.05 13.27
N ALA A 356 -5.44 31.61 12.93
CA ALA A 356 -6.24 32.39 13.86
C ALA A 356 -7.18 31.50 14.70
N GLN A 357 -7.75 30.45 14.08
CA GLN A 357 -8.70 29.54 14.73
C GLN A 357 -7.96 28.40 15.43
N ASN A 358 -8.14 28.26 16.75
CA ASN A 358 -7.65 27.10 17.49
C ASN A 358 -8.53 25.87 17.23
N SER A 359 -7.95 24.69 17.32
CA SER A 359 -8.73 23.46 17.14
C SER A 359 -9.58 23.14 18.33
N ASN A 360 -10.74 22.56 18.04
CA ASN A 360 -11.69 22.22 19.09
C ASN A 360 -11.07 21.14 20.00
N PRO A 361 -11.23 21.29 21.32
CA PRO A 361 -10.74 20.30 22.25
C PRO A 361 -11.46 18.95 22.03
N PRO A 362 -10.81 17.82 22.36
CA PRO A 362 -11.44 16.51 22.29
C PRO A 362 -12.75 16.48 23.08
N GLY A 363 -13.83 16.04 22.44
CA GLY A 363 -15.17 15.97 23.02
C GLY A 363 -16.15 16.99 22.42
N CYS A 364 -15.66 17.91 21.58
CA CYS A 364 -16.47 18.89 20.86
C CYS A 364 -16.81 18.45 19.43
N PRO A 365 -17.95 18.89 18.87
CA PRO A 365 -18.23 18.73 17.45
C PRO A 365 -17.23 19.54 16.63
N SER A 366 -16.95 19.10 15.41
CA SER A 366 -15.93 19.74 14.55
C SER A 366 -16.38 19.96 13.12
N LEU A 367 -17.44 19.28 12.66
CA LEU A 367 -17.94 19.40 11.29
C LEU A 367 -19.45 19.59 11.29
N ALA A 368 -19.94 20.42 10.38
CA ALA A 368 -21.32 20.51 9.98
C ALA A 368 -21.49 20.15 8.50
N PHE A 369 -22.62 19.53 8.18
CA PHE A 369 -23.04 19.29 6.81
C PHE A 369 -24.45 19.84 6.61
N THR A 370 -24.61 20.74 5.65
CA THR A 370 -25.92 21.31 5.32
C THR A 370 -26.21 21.02 3.87
N TYR A 371 -27.34 20.36 3.63
CA TYR A 371 -27.74 19.96 2.29
C TYR A 371 -29.24 20.02 2.12
N GLY A 372 -29.69 20.14 0.87
CA GLY A 372 -31.10 20.28 0.63
C GLY A 372 -31.44 20.70 -0.80
N TYR A 373 -32.72 21.00 -0.98
CA TYR A 373 -33.26 21.65 -2.16
C TYR A 373 -33.93 22.95 -1.74
N VAL A 374 -33.57 24.05 -2.39
CA VAL A 374 -34.09 25.38 -2.05
C VAL A 374 -34.85 26.00 -3.21
N ASN A 375 -35.92 26.72 -2.86
CA ASN A 375 -36.70 27.56 -3.76
C ASN A 375 -36.90 28.93 -3.11
N VAL A 376 -36.18 29.94 -3.60
CA VAL A 376 -36.16 31.28 -3.01
C VAL A 376 -37.52 31.98 -3.12
N ASN A 377 -38.39 31.54 -4.04
CA ASN A 377 -39.74 32.08 -4.21
C ASN A 377 -40.79 31.42 -3.31
N SER A 378 -40.48 30.28 -2.68
CA SER A 378 -41.45 29.51 -1.89
C SER A 378 -40.78 28.67 -0.81
N ASP A 379 -41.00 29.07 0.44
CA ASP A 379 -40.54 28.33 1.62
C ASP A 379 -41.14 26.92 1.69
N ALA A 380 -42.37 26.73 1.19
CA ALA A 380 -43.06 25.43 1.20
C ALA A 380 -42.36 24.37 0.34
N ASN A 381 -41.58 24.80 -0.66
CA ASN A 381 -40.83 23.92 -1.56
C ASN A 381 -39.34 23.86 -1.19
N THR A 382 -38.96 24.41 -0.03
CA THR A 382 -37.60 24.39 0.48
C THR A 382 -37.46 23.29 1.53
N SER A 383 -36.52 22.38 1.32
CA SER A 383 -36.20 21.28 2.24
C SER A 383 -34.71 21.28 2.51
N ILE A 384 -34.32 21.62 3.74
CA ILE A 384 -32.93 21.66 4.19
C ILE A 384 -32.77 20.71 5.37
N ALA A 385 -31.63 20.01 5.39
CA ALA A 385 -31.16 19.21 6.50
C ALA A 385 -29.77 19.70 6.93
N VAL A 386 -29.59 19.80 8.25
CA VAL A 386 -28.32 20.20 8.88
C VAL A 386 -27.87 19.06 9.78
N LEU A 387 -26.62 18.63 9.64
CA LEU A 387 -25.99 17.60 10.46
C LEU A 387 -24.81 18.23 11.21
N VAL A 388 -24.70 17.96 12.50
CA VAL A 388 -23.53 18.32 13.32
C VAL A 388 -22.83 17.04 13.76
N CYS A 389 -21.52 16.96 13.52
CA CYS A 389 -20.76 15.72 13.55
C CYS A 389 -19.49 15.80 14.41
N TYR A 390 -19.22 14.69 15.09
CA TYR A 390 -17.98 14.40 15.77
C TYR A 390 -17.13 13.48 14.89
N GLN A 391 -15.87 13.83 14.66
CA GLN A 391 -14.93 12.98 13.94
C GLN A 391 -14.30 11.98 14.89
N GLN A 392 -14.28 10.71 14.49
CA GLN A 392 -13.70 9.61 15.27
C GLN A 392 -12.86 8.70 14.38
N THR A 393 -11.93 7.93 14.95
CA THR A 393 -11.11 6.98 14.20
C THR A 393 -11.27 5.59 14.79
N ASP A 394 -11.49 4.60 13.93
CA ASP A 394 -11.57 3.20 14.32
C ASP A 394 -10.36 2.40 13.85
N SER A 395 -10.00 1.42 14.67
CA SER A 395 -9.16 0.29 14.31
C SER A 395 -10.03 -0.91 13.98
N ILE A 396 -9.86 -1.47 12.79
CA ILE A 396 -10.63 -2.62 12.31
C ILE A 396 -9.66 -3.67 11.78
N LEU A 397 -9.91 -4.95 12.08
CA LEU A 397 -9.14 -6.04 11.50
C LEU A 397 -9.67 -6.37 10.11
N THR A 398 -8.77 -6.42 9.14
CA THR A 398 -9.12 -6.54 7.72
C THR A 398 -8.31 -7.67 7.11
N GLU A 399 -8.99 -8.58 6.42
CA GLU A 399 -8.34 -9.57 5.57
C GLU A 399 -7.91 -8.91 4.28
N THR A 400 -6.60 -8.77 4.07
CA THR A 400 -6.03 -8.06 2.93
C THR A 400 -5.15 -8.99 2.11
N THR A 401 -5.36 -8.96 0.79
CA THR A 401 -4.51 -9.64 -0.18
C THR A 401 -3.58 -8.62 -0.83
N PHE A 402 -2.27 -8.84 -0.69
CA PHE A 402 -1.21 -8.07 -1.30
C PHE A 402 -0.63 -8.82 -2.50
N ASN A 403 -0.19 -8.09 -3.51
CA ASN A 403 0.68 -8.62 -4.54
C ASN A 403 2.09 -8.80 -3.94
N ALA A 404 2.66 -10.00 -4.05
CA ALA A 404 3.85 -10.35 -3.26
C ALA A 404 5.10 -9.54 -3.65
N VAL A 405 5.23 -9.17 -4.93
CA VAL A 405 6.43 -8.49 -5.46
C VAL A 405 6.50 -7.02 -5.02
N ASP A 406 5.39 -6.29 -5.12
CA ASP A 406 5.33 -4.84 -4.93
C ASP A 406 4.64 -4.44 -3.61
N MET A 407 4.05 -5.40 -2.90
CA MET A 407 3.24 -5.20 -1.70
C MET A 407 2.05 -4.24 -1.94
N SER A 408 1.57 -4.12 -3.18
CA SER A 408 0.35 -3.37 -3.48
C SER A 408 -0.89 -4.18 -3.11
N ILE A 409 -1.99 -3.51 -2.81
CA ILE A 409 -3.25 -4.19 -2.48
C ILE A 409 -3.87 -4.70 -3.79
N SER A 410 -4.24 -5.98 -3.82
CA SER A 410 -4.88 -6.60 -4.98
C SER A 410 -6.26 -5.96 -5.22
N GLN A 411 -6.52 -5.54 -6.46
CA GLN A 411 -7.84 -5.05 -6.85
C GLN A 411 -8.83 -6.19 -7.13
N GLN A 412 -8.33 -7.38 -7.46
CA GLN A 412 -9.16 -8.55 -7.75
C GLN A 412 -9.73 -9.17 -6.47
N ASN A 413 -8.97 -9.12 -5.38
CA ASN A 413 -9.38 -9.56 -4.05
C ASN A 413 -9.30 -8.36 -3.09
N PRO A 414 -10.32 -7.49 -3.09
CA PRO A 414 -10.31 -6.28 -2.28
C PRO A 414 -10.29 -6.61 -0.78
N PRO A 415 -9.71 -5.73 0.06
CA PRO A 415 -9.68 -5.94 1.50
C PRO A 415 -11.09 -6.05 2.10
N ILE A 416 -11.30 -7.04 2.97
CA ILE A 416 -12.58 -7.29 3.63
C ILE A 416 -12.45 -6.94 5.12
N PRO A 417 -13.05 -5.83 5.60
CA PRO A 417 -13.01 -5.47 7.01
C PRO A 417 -13.98 -6.31 7.84
N ASP A 418 -13.54 -6.76 9.02
CA ASP A 418 -14.38 -7.43 10.02
C ASP A 418 -15.00 -6.39 10.97
N GLU A 419 -16.24 -6.01 10.68
CA GLU A 419 -17.00 -5.03 11.47
C GLU A 419 -17.27 -5.49 12.92
N SER A 420 -17.17 -6.80 13.21
CA SER A 420 -17.40 -7.32 14.56
C SER A 420 -16.24 -7.01 15.52
N GLN A 421 -15.05 -6.75 15.00
CA GLN A 421 -13.83 -6.46 15.77
C GLN A 421 -13.42 -4.99 15.70
N ARG A 422 -14.38 -4.10 15.42
CA ARG A 422 -14.17 -2.66 15.39
C ARG A 422 -13.89 -2.13 16.80
N THR A 423 -12.80 -1.37 16.93
CA THR A 423 -12.42 -0.67 18.17
C THR A 423 -12.22 0.81 17.88
N THR A 424 -13.02 1.68 18.48
CA THR A 424 -12.85 3.14 18.39
C THR A 424 -11.64 3.56 19.21
N LEU A 425 -10.77 4.38 18.62
CA LEU A 425 -9.52 4.83 19.23
C LEU A 425 -9.75 6.12 20.03
N SER A 426 -9.07 6.23 21.16
CA SER A 426 -9.03 7.47 21.93
C SER A 426 -8.13 8.51 21.25
N ALA A 427 -8.65 9.73 21.11
CA ALA A 427 -8.00 10.92 20.59
C ALA A 427 -7.04 11.57 21.60
N ASP A 428 -7.23 11.36 22.91
CA ASP A 428 -6.39 11.95 23.95
C ASP A 428 -6.03 10.98 25.09
N ALA A 429 -5.13 11.42 25.97
CA ALA A 429 -4.71 10.67 27.16
C ALA A 429 -5.83 10.48 28.19
N ASN A 430 -6.91 11.27 28.10
CA ASN A 430 -8.07 11.21 28.98
C ASN A 430 -9.15 10.24 28.46
N GLY A 431 -8.94 9.64 27.28
CA GLY A 431 -9.83 8.66 26.69
C GLY A 431 -10.95 9.24 25.81
N ALA A 432 -10.96 10.53 25.52
CA ALA A 432 -11.90 11.15 24.59
C ALA A 432 -11.77 10.48 23.21
N ILE A 433 -12.89 10.24 22.52
CA ILE A 433 -12.91 9.47 21.26
C ILE A 433 -12.95 10.37 20.02
N SER A 434 -13.32 11.63 20.19
CA SER A 434 -13.45 12.59 19.09
C SER A 434 -12.19 13.45 18.95
N PHE A 435 -11.76 13.71 17.73
CA PHE A 435 -10.67 14.62 17.40
C PHE A 435 -11.15 15.69 16.41
N ALA A 436 -10.39 16.78 16.28
CA ALA A 436 -10.63 17.79 15.26
C ALA A 436 -9.63 17.62 14.12
N TYR A 437 -10.13 17.58 12.89
CA TYR A 437 -9.37 17.74 11.65
C TYR A 437 -10.18 18.62 10.71
N ARG A 438 -9.53 19.52 9.98
CA ARG A 438 -10.21 20.58 9.20
C ARG A 438 -10.08 20.36 7.71
N PRO A 439 -10.99 19.59 7.09
CA PRO A 439 -10.89 19.27 5.69
C PRO A 439 -11.49 20.32 4.75
N GLN A 440 -12.27 21.31 5.23
CA GLN A 440 -13.02 22.24 4.35
C GLN A 440 -12.08 23.01 3.42
N LEU A 441 -11.04 23.65 3.97
CA LEU A 441 -10.08 24.41 3.18
C LEU A 441 -9.38 23.54 2.11
N HIS A 442 -9.12 22.28 2.42
CA HIS A 442 -8.50 21.34 1.50
C HIS A 442 -9.46 20.91 0.38
N PHE A 443 -10.74 20.72 0.68
CA PHE A 443 -11.75 20.48 -0.33
C PHE A 443 -11.95 21.68 -1.26
N ASP A 444 -12.04 22.89 -0.71
CA ASP A 444 -12.28 24.10 -1.50
C ASP A 444 -11.10 24.43 -2.42
N SER A 445 -9.88 24.18 -1.97
CA SER A 445 -8.66 24.48 -2.73
C SER A 445 -8.22 23.37 -3.69
N SER A 446 -8.38 22.09 -3.31
CA SER A 446 -7.64 20.99 -3.92
C SER A 446 -8.51 19.83 -4.42
N LEU A 447 -9.76 19.71 -3.97
CA LEU A 447 -10.71 18.74 -4.50
C LEU A 447 -11.36 19.30 -5.76
N ALA A 448 -10.71 19.13 -6.90
CA ALA A 448 -11.07 19.86 -8.10
C ALA A 448 -11.43 18.95 -9.29
N VAL A 449 -12.69 19.14 -9.72
CA VAL A 449 -13.33 18.81 -11.00
C VAL A 449 -13.84 17.40 -11.15
N PHE A 450 -15.12 17.29 -10.84
CA PHE A 450 -16.03 16.34 -11.43
C PHE A 450 -16.40 16.84 -12.84
N ASN A 451 -16.55 15.94 -13.80
CA ASN A 451 -16.88 16.28 -15.19
C ASN A 451 -18.37 16.71 -15.30
N GLN A 452 -18.69 17.88 -14.74
CA GLN A 452 -20.05 18.42 -14.62
C GLN A 452 -20.05 19.94 -14.86
N THR A 453 -21.16 20.46 -15.38
CA THR A 453 -21.35 21.90 -15.70
C THR A 453 -22.56 22.50 -14.97
N THR A 454 -23.19 21.74 -14.08
CA THR A 454 -24.43 22.12 -13.39
C THR A 454 -24.16 23.05 -12.21
N PHE A 455 -23.05 22.83 -11.50
CA PHE A 455 -22.62 23.65 -10.37
C PHE A 455 -21.27 24.27 -10.69
N ASP A 456 -21.15 25.58 -10.56
CA ASP A 456 -19.89 26.29 -10.82
C ASP A 456 -18.85 25.88 -9.77
N SER A 457 -17.79 25.22 -10.21
CA SER A 457 -16.70 24.72 -9.38
C SER A 457 -15.51 25.69 -9.31
N SER A 458 -15.73 26.99 -9.55
CA SER A 458 -14.67 27.99 -9.41
C SER A 458 -14.21 28.06 -7.95
N SER A 459 -13.02 27.52 -7.70
CA SER A 459 -12.28 27.62 -6.44
C SER A 459 -12.18 29.08 -6.01
N GLY A 460 -13.00 29.49 -5.05
CA GLY A 460 -13.04 30.87 -4.55
C GLY A 460 -14.43 31.42 -4.24
N ASN A 461 -15.52 30.77 -4.66
CA ASN A 461 -16.87 31.18 -4.23
C ASN A 461 -17.31 30.38 -3.01
N THR A 462 -16.94 30.82 -1.80
CA THR A 462 -17.40 30.24 -0.51
C THR A 462 -18.91 30.26 -0.37
N GLU A 463 -19.63 31.00 -1.23
CA GLU A 463 -21.07 31.10 -1.27
C GLU A 463 -21.71 30.27 -2.40
N ALA A 464 -20.96 29.43 -3.14
CA ALA A 464 -21.52 28.56 -4.17
C ALA A 464 -22.68 27.70 -3.62
N PRO A 465 -23.67 27.32 -4.45
CA PRO A 465 -24.80 26.54 -3.96
C PRO A 465 -24.37 25.13 -3.52
N VAL A 466 -23.37 24.55 -4.20
CA VAL A 466 -22.81 23.24 -3.88
C VAL A 466 -21.28 23.35 -3.87
N ASP A 467 -20.65 22.99 -2.76
CA ASP A 467 -19.19 22.99 -2.63
C ASP A 467 -18.52 21.78 -3.33
N ASN A 468 -17.20 21.75 -3.31
CA ASN A 468 -16.44 20.66 -3.95
C ASN A 468 -16.68 19.30 -3.27
N PHE A 469 -16.93 19.28 -1.96
CA PHE A 469 -17.23 18.06 -1.21
C PHE A 469 -18.55 17.43 -1.66
N PHE A 470 -19.62 18.21 -1.75
CA PHE A 470 -20.93 17.76 -2.20
C PHE A 470 -20.96 17.50 -3.70
N GLN A 471 -20.10 18.14 -4.49
CA GLN A 471 -19.89 17.69 -5.87
C GLN A 471 -19.31 16.26 -5.90
N ALA A 472 -18.44 15.87 -4.96
CA ALA A 472 -17.97 14.49 -4.85
C ALA A 472 -19.09 13.52 -4.44
N VAL A 473 -20.00 13.95 -3.57
CA VAL A 473 -21.19 13.17 -3.19
C VAL A 473 -22.12 12.95 -4.39
N LEU A 474 -22.26 13.94 -5.27
CA LEU A 474 -23.18 13.90 -6.41
C LEU A 474 -22.59 13.25 -7.67
N PHE A 475 -21.30 13.42 -7.90
CA PHE A 475 -20.63 13.08 -9.17
C PHE A 475 -19.35 12.26 -9.02
N GLY A 476 -18.97 11.89 -7.80
CA GLY A 476 -17.81 11.04 -7.55
C GLY A 476 -18.05 9.58 -7.92
N LYS A 477 -17.21 8.70 -7.37
CA LYS A 477 -17.19 7.25 -7.66
C LYS A 477 -18.50 6.55 -7.33
N TYR A 478 -19.18 7.01 -6.27
CA TYR A 478 -20.46 6.48 -5.80
C TYR A 478 -21.51 7.61 -5.75
N PRO A 479 -22.03 8.05 -6.92
CA PRO A 479 -22.87 9.24 -6.99
C PRO A 479 -24.26 9.00 -6.39
N VAL A 480 -24.76 9.98 -5.64
CA VAL A 480 -26.14 9.99 -5.13
C VAL A 480 -27.05 10.78 -6.07
N PRO A 481 -28.27 10.26 -6.37
CA PRO A 481 -29.24 11.02 -7.16
C PRO A 481 -29.62 12.35 -6.50
N GLN A 482 -29.60 13.42 -7.29
CA GLN A 482 -29.94 14.77 -6.82
C GLN A 482 -31.35 14.86 -6.20
N SER A 483 -32.29 14.02 -6.63
CA SER A 483 -33.65 13.97 -6.09
C SER A 483 -33.71 13.59 -4.61
N TYR A 484 -32.65 12.96 -4.05
CA TYR A 484 -32.65 12.49 -2.67
C TYR A 484 -32.44 13.62 -1.65
N PHE A 485 -31.83 14.73 -2.06
CA PHE A 485 -31.50 15.84 -1.15
C PHE A 485 -32.72 16.66 -0.73
N GLY A 486 -33.79 16.65 -1.53
CA GLY A 486 -35.07 17.26 -1.19
C GLY A 486 -36.12 16.27 -0.67
N ASP A 487 -35.80 14.98 -0.60
CA ASP A 487 -36.76 13.92 -0.24
C ASP A 487 -36.67 13.57 1.26
N PRO A 488 -37.71 13.87 2.07
CA PRO A 488 -37.71 13.57 3.50
C PRO A 488 -37.67 12.08 3.82
N SER A 489 -37.91 11.18 2.85
CA SER A 489 -37.85 9.73 3.02
C SER A 489 -36.44 9.14 2.84
N LYS A 490 -35.46 9.93 2.35
CA LYS A 490 -34.11 9.45 1.99
C LYS A 490 -32.92 10.03 2.78
N PRO A 491 -33.04 10.57 4.02
CA PRO A 491 -31.91 11.19 4.71
C PRO A 491 -30.78 10.20 5.01
N SER A 492 -31.10 8.92 5.28
CA SER A 492 -30.08 7.90 5.59
C SER A 492 -29.18 7.57 4.40
N GLN A 493 -29.70 7.70 3.18
CA GLN A 493 -28.97 7.41 1.95
C GLN A 493 -27.99 8.55 1.64
N VAL A 494 -28.44 9.81 1.80
CA VAL A 494 -27.58 10.99 1.66
C VAL A 494 -26.48 10.96 2.71
N TYR A 495 -26.83 10.67 3.97
CA TYR A 495 -25.84 10.54 5.04
C TYR A 495 -24.76 9.48 4.75
N ARG A 496 -25.14 8.30 4.28
CA ARG A 496 -24.17 7.24 3.91
C ARG A 496 -23.19 7.69 2.83
N ALA A 497 -23.64 8.52 1.89
CA ALA A 497 -22.76 9.02 0.84
C ALA A 497 -21.83 10.12 1.33
N ILE A 498 -22.33 11.05 2.15
CA ILE A 498 -21.50 12.04 2.87
C ILE A 498 -20.41 11.30 3.65
N LEU A 499 -20.80 10.29 4.43
CA LEU A 499 -19.88 9.49 5.21
C LEU A 499 -18.86 8.77 4.32
N GLY A 500 -19.28 8.14 3.22
CA GLY A 500 -18.39 7.45 2.31
C GLY A 500 -17.33 8.37 1.70
N VAL A 501 -17.74 9.56 1.23
CA VAL A 501 -16.82 10.59 0.69
C VAL A 501 -15.82 11.04 1.76
N TYR A 502 -16.31 11.39 2.96
CA TYR A 502 -15.45 11.75 4.09
C TYR A 502 -14.44 10.65 4.44
N ARG A 503 -14.89 9.39 4.53
CA ARG A 503 -14.02 8.26 4.90
C ARG A 503 -12.92 8.00 3.87
N ARG A 504 -13.22 8.09 2.59
CA ARG A 504 -12.22 7.89 1.51
C ARG A 504 -11.19 9.02 1.48
N TYR A 505 -11.62 10.26 1.69
CA TYR A 505 -10.70 11.37 1.91
C TYR A 505 -9.78 11.11 3.10
N MET A 506 -10.37 10.78 4.25
CA MET A 506 -9.61 10.58 5.48
C MET A 506 -8.67 9.38 5.42
N ALA A 507 -8.97 8.33 4.64
CA ALA A 507 -8.02 7.25 4.41
C ALA A 507 -6.70 7.77 3.76
N GLN A 508 -6.82 8.75 2.84
CA GLN A 508 -5.65 9.41 2.26
C GLN A 508 -4.97 10.33 3.27
N ALA A 509 -5.74 11.14 4.00
CA ALA A 509 -5.21 12.06 5.01
C ALA A 509 -4.48 11.31 6.15
N ILE A 510 -5.06 10.23 6.68
CA ILE A 510 -4.46 9.38 7.72
C ILE A 510 -3.14 8.78 7.23
N SER A 511 -3.12 8.25 6.00
CA SER A 511 -1.92 7.63 5.42
C SER A 511 -0.78 8.64 5.22
N ARG A 512 -1.10 9.91 4.97
CA ARG A 512 -0.12 10.96 4.62
C ARG A 512 0.31 11.82 5.81
N ASN A 513 -0.61 12.23 6.67
CA ASN A 513 -0.41 13.29 7.67
C ASN A 513 -0.36 12.76 9.09
N MET A 514 -1.13 11.72 9.40
CA MET A 514 -1.34 11.28 10.79
C MET A 514 -0.39 10.15 11.22
N ARG A 515 0.60 9.78 10.38
CA ARG A 515 1.60 8.75 10.70
C ARG A 515 2.81 9.39 11.38
N THR A 516 2.93 9.26 12.70
CA THR A 516 4.15 9.67 13.40
C THR A 516 5.12 8.50 13.55
N PRO A 517 6.44 8.70 13.34
CA PRO A 517 7.43 7.75 13.80
C PRO A 517 7.41 7.70 15.32
N THR A 518 7.30 6.52 15.93
CA THR A 518 7.46 6.36 17.38
C THR A 518 8.86 6.80 17.83
N THR A 519 9.05 8.09 18.13
CA THR A 519 10.26 8.64 18.77
C THR A 519 10.16 8.41 20.28
N ALA A 520 10.28 7.17 20.71
CA ALA A 520 10.43 6.86 22.12
C ALA A 520 11.87 7.17 22.59
N SER A 521 12.16 8.44 22.84
CA SER A 521 13.27 8.85 23.71
C SER A 521 12.90 8.51 25.16
N GLY A 522 13.19 7.27 25.55
CA GLY A 522 12.98 6.77 26.92
C GLY A 522 12.38 5.38 26.90
N ALA A 523 13.11 4.42 27.50
CA ALA A 523 12.84 3.03 27.95
C ALA A 523 11.63 2.19 27.43
N SER A 524 10.61 2.76 26.82
CA SER A 524 9.41 2.13 26.24
C SER A 524 9.53 1.79 24.75
N ALA A 525 10.69 2.02 24.11
CA ALA A 525 10.99 1.64 22.72
C ALA A 525 11.01 0.12 22.44
N LYS A 526 10.56 -0.72 23.39
CA LYS A 526 10.27 -2.14 23.22
C LYS A 526 8.78 -2.44 22.99
N ARG A 527 7.93 -1.43 22.77
CA ARG A 527 6.52 -1.68 22.42
C ARG A 527 6.39 -2.01 20.93
N SER A 528 6.57 -3.30 20.68
CA SER A 528 5.95 -4.13 19.64
C SER A 528 6.19 -3.76 18.17
N GLN A 529 7.35 -4.18 17.62
CA GLN A 529 7.33 -4.75 16.26
C GLN A 529 6.42 -5.98 16.29
N THR A 530 5.13 -5.78 16.06
CA THR A 530 4.18 -6.87 15.92
C THR A 530 4.50 -7.63 14.65
N THR A 531 4.72 -8.92 14.82
CA THR A 531 4.96 -9.80 13.71
C THR A 531 3.64 -10.45 13.34
N ILE A 532 3.14 -10.17 12.14
CA ILE A 532 1.86 -10.66 11.65
C ILE A 532 2.13 -11.88 10.77
N SER A 533 1.42 -12.99 11.04
CA SER A 533 1.46 -14.18 10.20
C SER A 533 0.74 -13.92 8.87
N ALA A 534 1.40 -14.19 7.75
CA ALA A 534 0.83 -14.04 6.41
C ALA A 534 1.05 -15.32 5.59
N THR A 535 0.16 -15.58 4.64
CA THR A 535 0.18 -16.77 3.78
C THR A 535 0.52 -16.36 2.36
N LEU A 536 1.61 -16.90 1.79
CA LEU A 536 1.96 -16.68 0.38
C LEU A 536 1.33 -17.78 -0.47
N TYR A 537 0.59 -17.36 -1.48
CA TYR A 537 0.09 -18.21 -2.54
C TYR A 537 0.88 -17.94 -3.83
N ASP A 538 1.68 -18.93 -4.27
CA ASP A 538 2.41 -18.85 -5.53
C ASP A 538 1.83 -19.85 -6.54
N PRO A 539 1.08 -19.40 -7.56
CA PRO A 539 0.41 -20.26 -8.53
C PRO A 539 1.39 -21.06 -9.41
N ASN A 540 2.64 -20.63 -9.54
CA ASN A 540 3.66 -21.31 -10.34
C ASN A 540 4.58 -22.19 -9.50
N SER A 541 4.41 -22.20 -8.17
CA SER A 541 5.16 -23.09 -7.31
C SER A 541 4.62 -24.52 -7.43
N THR A 542 5.49 -25.47 -7.74
CA THR A 542 5.11 -26.87 -7.74
C THR A 542 4.89 -27.32 -6.29
N LEU A 543 3.67 -27.80 -5.99
CA LEU A 543 3.35 -28.48 -4.75
C LEU A 543 4.32 -29.65 -4.57
N ARG A 544 5.13 -29.64 -3.50
CA ARG A 544 6.01 -30.74 -3.15
C ARG A 544 5.50 -31.40 -1.89
N VAL A 545 5.36 -32.72 -1.93
CA VAL A 545 5.00 -33.51 -0.74
C VAL A 545 6.18 -33.45 0.23
N VAL A 546 6.00 -32.75 1.34
CA VAL A 546 6.96 -32.74 2.43
C VAL A 546 6.71 -33.98 3.29
N GLN A 547 7.67 -34.90 3.32
CA GLN A 547 7.57 -36.08 4.16
C GLN A 547 7.64 -35.66 5.64
N ASN A 548 6.63 -36.04 6.42
CA ASN A 548 6.54 -35.70 7.85
C ASN A 548 7.82 -36.17 8.59
N ALA A 549 8.38 -35.30 9.44
CA ALA A 549 9.62 -35.57 10.18
C ALA A 549 9.54 -36.84 11.03
N THR A 550 8.37 -37.12 11.62
CA THR A 550 8.11 -38.34 12.40
C THR A 550 8.13 -39.57 11.49
N SER A 551 7.47 -39.52 10.33
CA SER A 551 7.50 -40.61 9.35
C SER A 551 8.90 -40.88 8.81
N LYS A 552 9.72 -39.84 8.61
CA LYS A 552 11.12 -39.96 8.21
C LYS A 552 11.95 -40.69 9.27
N LEU A 553 11.76 -40.36 10.54
CA LEU A 553 12.52 -40.94 11.65
C LEU A 553 12.14 -42.41 11.88
N ILE A 554 10.85 -42.74 11.77
CA ILE A 554 10.35 -44.12 11.80
C ILE A 554 10.95 -44.95 10.65
N LEU A 555 10.97 -44.40 9.44
CA LEU A 555 11.54 -45.09 8.28
C LEU A 555 13.04 -45.35 8.46
N GLN A 556 13.79 -44.38 8.95
CA GLN A 556 15.21 -44.56 9.26
C GLN A 556 15.44 -45.62 10.34
N GLY A 557 14.59 -45.67 11.37
CA GLY A 557 14.63 -46.71 12.40
C GLY A 557 14.36 -48.11 11.85
N LEU A 558 13.34 -48.27 11.02
CA LEU A 558 13.00 -49.54 10.37
C LEU A 558 14.12 -50.02 9.43
N LEU A 559 14.71 -49.11 8.65
CA LEU A 559 15.82 -49.43 7.75
C LEU A 559 17.08 -49.86 8.53
N GLY A 560 17.34 -49.21 9.66
CA GLY A 560 18.42 -49.61 10.57
C GLY A 560 18.19 -51.01 11.15
N ALA A 561 16.95 -51.32 11.57
CA ALA A 561 16.61 -52.62 12.13
C ALA A 561 16.74 -53.74 11.09
N THR A 562 16.27 -53.55 9.86
CA THR A 562 16.43 -54.54 8.78
C THR A 562 17.90 -54.77 8.44
N PHE A 563 18.73 -53.74 8.46
CA PHE A 563 20.19 -53.90 8.27
C PHE A 563 20.82 -54.76 9.36
N VAL A 564 20.48 -54.52 10.63
CA VAL A 564 20.97 -55.32 11.77
C VAL A 564 20.54 -56.78 11.64
N PHE A 565 19.27 -57.03 11.29
CA PHE A 565 18.77 -58.39 11.08
C PHE A 565 19.46 -59.08 9.89
N MET A 566 19.77 -58.35 8.81
CA MET A 566 20.48 -58.91 7.67
C MET A 566 21.92 -59.31 8.05
N VAL A 567 22.63 -58.47 8.81
CA VAL A 567 23.98 -58.76 9.33
C VAL A 567 23.94 -59.96 10.29
N ALA A 568 22.95 -60.03 11.17
CA ALA A 568 22.76 -61.15 12.08
C ALA A 568 22.49 -62.45 11.32
N ALA A 569 21.64 -62.42 10.29
CA ALA A 569 21.36 -63.59 9.44
C ALA A 569 22.62 -64.12 8.76
N VAL A 570 23.46 -63.24 8.18
CA VAL A 570 24.74 -63.63 7.57
C VAL A 570 25.70 -64.25 8.57
N LYS A 571 25.79 -63.72 9.80
CA LYS A 571 26.67 -64.29 10.84
C LYS A 571 26.16 -65.61 11.43
N LEU A 572 24.84 -65.80 11.49
CA LEU A 572 24.21 -66.99 12.09
C LEU A 572 24.05 -68.14 11.09
N THR A 573 24.10 -67.87 9.78
CA THR A 573 24.02 -68.93 8.76
C THR A 573 25.37 -69.61 8.56
N ARG A 574 25.47 -70.88 8.95
CA ARG A 574 26.62 -71.74 8.62
C ARG A 574 26.49 -72.22 7.17
N MET A 575 27.17 -71.56 6.24
CA MET A 575 27.21 -71.93 4.81
C MET A 575 28.11 -73.16 4.49
N ASN A 576 28.44 -73.99 5.48
CA ASN A 576 29.55 -74.95 5.35
C ASN A 576 29.20 -76.24 4.56
N GLU A 577 27.95 -76.42 4.13
CA GLU A 577 27.49 -77.64 3.42
C GLU A 577 26.50 -77.31 2.29
N VAL A 578 26.74 -76.23 1.54
CA VAL A 578 25.89 -75.84 0.40
C VAL A 578 26.43 -76.47 -0.88
N LEU A 579 25.56 -77.10 -1.68
CA LEU A 579 25.90 -77.59 -3.02
C LEU A 579 26.46 -76.44 -3.87
N GLN A 580 27.70 -76.59 -4.37
CA GLN A 580 28.35 -75.54 -5.19
C GLN A 580 27.63 -75.28 -6.51
N HIS A 581 26.89 -76.26 -7.05
CA HIS A 581 26.23 -76.17 -8.34
C HIS A 581 24.79 -76.69 -8.29
N ASN A 582 23.91 -76.08 -9.09
CA ASN A 582 22.51 -76.51 -9.20
C ASN A 582 22.44 -77.90 -9.87
N PRO A 583 21.90 -78.93 -9.18
CA PRO A 583 21.86 -80.31 -9.69
C PRO A 583 20.89 -80.49 -10.86
N CYS A 584 20.07 -79.50 -11.19
CA CYS A 584 19.17 -79.52 -12.35
C CYS A 584 19.84 -79.06 -13.65
N THR A 585 21.12 -78.66 -13.60
CA THR A 585 21.89 -78.30 -14.80
C THR A 585 22.77 -79.48 -15.23
N ILE A 586 23.01 -79.63 -16.54
CA ILE A 586 23.88 -80.70 -17.07
C ILE A 586 25.30 -80.61 -16.47
N ALA A 587 25.82 -79.40 -16.28
CA ALA A 587 27.10 -79.21 -15.60
C ALA A 587 27.02 -79.60 -14.11
N GLY A 588 25.91 -79.27 -13.43
CA GLY A 588 25.67 -79.67 -12.05
C GLY A 588 25.56 -81.18 -11.85
N THR A 589 24.87 -81.89 -12.73
CA THR A 589 24.84 -83.36 -12.70
C THR A 589 26.23 -83.95 -12.97
N ALA A 590 26.99 -83.38 -13.91
CA ALA A 590 28.37 -83.79 -14.15
C ALA A 590 29.27 -83.60 -12.92
N THR A 591 29.09 -82.51 -12.16
CA THR A 591 29.87 -82.28 -10.92
C THR A 591 29.59 -83.29 -9.81
N LEU A 592 28.42 -83.95 -9.79
CA LEU A 592 28.15 -85.04 -8.85
C LEU A 592 29.01 -86.28 -9.13
N TRP A 593 29.33 -86.53 -10.39
CA TRP A 593 30.13 -87.67 -10.84
C TRP A 593 31.63 -87.36 -10.95
N ALA A 594 31.97 -86.09 -11.15
CA ALA A 594 33.35 -85.62 -11.25
C ALA A 594 34.15 -85.99 -9.99
N ALA A 595 35.36 -86.51 -10.21
CA ALA A 595 36.25 -87.04 -9.18
C ALA A 595 35.72 -88.25 -8.38
N SER A 596 34.64 -88.91 -8.82
CA SER A 596 34.25 -90.21 -8.27
C SER A 596 35.28 -91.28 -8.60
N ARG A 597 35.42 -92.29 -7.74
CA ARG A 597 36.32 -93.44 -7.93
C ARG A 597 35.96 -94.23 -9.19
N TYR A 598 34.67 -94.22 -9.57
CA TYR A 598 34.19 -94.81 -10.83
C TYR A 598 34.80 -94.11 -12.06
N CYS A 599 34.83 -92.78 -12.10
CA CYS A 599 35.41 -92.03 -13.21
C CYS A 599 36.96 -91.95 -13.19
N ARG A 600 37.61 -92.46 -12.14
CA ARG A 600 39.05 -92.29 -11.90
C ARG A 600 39.91 -93.47 -12.36
N ASN A 601 39.37 -94.69 -12.37
CA ASN A 601 40.03 -95.85 -12.97
C ASN A 601 39.81 -95.81 -14.49
N THR A 602 40.59 -95.02 -15.21
CA THR A 602 40.46 -94.87 -16.67
C THR A 602 40.90 -96.10 -17.46
N ASP A 603 41.55 -97.08 -16.82
CA ASP A 603 42.02 -98.31 -17.50
C ASP A 603 40.97 -99.43 -17.51
N GLU A 604 39.84 -99.24 -16.83
CA GLU A 604 38.75 -100.21 -16.78
C GLU A 604 37.41 -99.44 -16.78
N GLN A 605 36.50 -99.73 -17.72
CA GLN A 605 35.02 -99.70 -17.52
C GLN A 605 34.11 -98.72 -18.27
N ILE A 606 34.53 -97.91 -19.24
CA ILE A 606 33.55 -97.40 -20.24
C ILE A 606 34.04 -97.71 -21.65
N PRO A 607 33.50 -98.74 -22.32
CA PRO A 607 33.92 -99.10 -23.67
C PRO A 607 33.60 -97.99 -24.67
N VAL A 608 34.47 -97.81 -25.66
CA VAL A 608 34.24 -96.87 -26.77
C VAL A 608 32.96 -97.29 -27.48
N GLY A 609 31.93 -96.42 -27.45
CA GLY A 609 30.61 -96.73 -27.99
C GLY A 609 29.52 -97.04 -26.95
N ALA A 610 29.81 -96.93 -25.65
CA ALA A 610 28.81 -97.09 -24.58
C ALA A 610 27.56 -96.19 -24.73
N VAL A 611 27.68 -95.05 -25.44
CA VAL A 611 26.57 -94.15 -25.77
C VAL A 611 25.50 -94.83 -26.66
N TRP A 612 25.87 -95.89 -27.38
CA TRP A 612 25.00 -96.64 -28.28
C TRP A 612 24.50 -97.96 -27.67
N MET A 613 24.85 -98.26 -26.42
CA MET A 613 24.38 -99.45 -25.70
C MET A 613 22.97 -99.23 -25.17
N SER A 614 22.17 -100.29 -25.17
CA SER A 614 20.85 -100.26 -24.50
C SER A 614 21.02 -100.25 -22.97
N ASP A 615 20.02 -99.73 -22.26
CA ASP A 615 20.04 -99.66 -20.78
C ASP A 615 20.33 -101.01 -20.12
N LYS A 616 19.84 -102.11 -20.71
CA LYS A 616 20.10 -103.46 -20.23
C LYS A 616 21.58 -103.88 -20.39
N GLN A 617 22.20 -103.52 -21.51
CA GLN A 617 23.62 -103.79 -21.76
C GLN A 617 24.52 -102.93 -20.87
N LEU A 618 24.14 -101.67 -20.62
CA LEU A 618 24.85 -100.81 -19.69
C LEU A 618 24.84 -101.37 -18.26
N ASP A 619 23.70 -101.90 -17.79
CA ASP A 619 23.60 -102.48 -16.44
C ASP A 619 24.39 -103.79 -16.30
N GLU A 620 24.37 -104.64 -17.32
CA GLU A 620 25.02 -105.96 -17.31
C GLU A 620 26.53 -105.92 -17.62
N GLU A 621 27.00 -104.94 -18.41
CA GLU A 621 28.40 -104.88 -18.87
C GLU A 621 29.22 -103.72 -18.28
N VAL A 622 28.60 -102.55 -18.08
CA VAL A 622 29.30 -101.31 -17.70
C VAL A 622 29.15 -100.99 -16.22
N PHE A 623 27.98 -101.25 -15.63
CA PHE A 623 27.69 -101.01 -14.22
C PHE A 623 27.68 -102.29 -13.36
N ALA A 624 27.87 -103.46 -13.96
CA ALA A 624 27.87 -104.73 -13.24
C ALA A 624 28.94 -104.77 -12.14
N GLY A 625 28.50 -105.08 -10.92
CA GLY A 625 29.37 -105.15 -9.74
C GLY A 625 29.60 -103.82 -9.03
N TRP A 626 29.08 -102.70 -9.54
CA TRP A 626 29.14 -101.40 -8.88
C TRP A 626 27.86 -101.07 -8.11
N ARG A 627 28.01 -100.36 -6.99
CA ARG A 627 26.89 -99.73 -6.26
C ARG A 627 27.20 -98.25 -6.09
N PHE A 628 26.23 -97.41 -6.44
CA PHE A 628 26.37 -95.96 -6.35
C PHE A 628 25.65 -95.41 -5.12
N ARG A 629 26.30 -94.52 -4.37
CA ARG A 629 25.68 -93.81 -3.23
C ARG A 629 25.94 -92.32 -3.35
N LEU A 630 24.93 -91.52 -3.04
CA LEU A 630 25.03 -90.07 -2.95
C LEU A 630 25.38 -89.68 -1.50
N GLY A 631 26.35 -88.79 -1.31
CA GLY A 631 26.77 -88.36 0.02
C GLY A 631 27.95 -87.40 0.01
N TRP A 632 28.41 -87.02 1.20
CA TRP A 632 29.68 -86.31 1.39
C TRP A 632 30.83 -87.32 1.41
N TRP A 633 31.81 -87.12 0.54
CA TRP A 633 32.98 -87.97 0.38
C TRP A 633 34.26 -87.14 0.53
N ASP A 634 35.29 -87.74 1.11
CA ASP A 634 36.59 -87.09 1.20
C ASP A 634 37.34 -87.23 -0.14
N ASP A 635 37.75 -86.09 -0.68
CA ASP A 635 38.61 -85.99 -1.85
C ASP A 635 40.07 -86.22 -1.45
N LEU A 636 40.87 -86.75 -2.38
CA LEU A 636 42.26 -87.12 -2.16
C LEU A 636 43.21 -85.92 -1.96
N ASN A 637 42.75 -84.72 -2.30
CA ASN A 637 43.44 -83.46 -2.01
C ASN A 637 43.09 -82.88 -0.62
N GLY A 638 42.36 -83.64 0.22
CA GLY A 638 41.96 -83.22 1.57
C GLY A 638 40.70 -82.34 1.62
N GLY A 639 39.99 -82.17 0.50
CA GLY A 639 38.68 -81.49 0.45
C GLY A 639 37.51 -82.44 0.71
N ARG A 640 36.33 -81.92 1.06
CA ARG A 640 35.09 -82.71 1.19
C ARG A 640 34.14 -82.37 0.04
N ARG A 641 33.70 -83.36 -0.73
CA ARG A 641 32.82 -83.18 -1.90
C ARG A 641 31.46 -83.85 -1.68
N TRP A 642 30.37 -83.21 -2.10
CA TRP A 642 29.07 -83.87 -2.18
C TRP A 642 28.88 -84.41 -3.58
N GLY A 643 28.67 -85.72 -3.70
CA GLY A 643 28.57 -86.35 -5.00
C GLY A 643 28.21 -87.83 -4.93
N ILE A 644 28.22 -88.45 -6.09
CA ILE A 644 28.00 -89.87 -6.26
C ILE A 644 29.35 -90.58 -6.16
N GLU A 645 29.39 -91.66 -5.39
CA GLU A 645 30.56 -92.52 -5.25
C GLU A 645 30.20 -93.95 -5.64
N GLY A 646 31.06 -94.56 -6.46
CA GLY A 646 30.95 -95.96 -6.85
C GLY A 646 31.72 -96.85 -5.88
N ILE A 647 31.07 -97.88 -5.35
CA ILE A 647 31.68 -98.91 -4.52
C ILE A 647 31.56 -100.23 -5.27
N ARG A 648 32.69 -100.80 -5.69
CA ARG A 648 32.74 -102.13 -6.33
C ARG A 648 32.52 -103.20 -5.26
N LYS A 649 31.61 -104.15 -5.51
CA LYS A 649 31.50 -105.35 -4.68
C LYS A 649 32.78 -106.17 -4.86
N VAL A 650 33.56 -106.30 -3.78
CA VAL A 650 34.62 -107.32 -3.71
C VAL A 650 33.91 -108.67 -3.70
N ARG A 651 34.26 -109.58 -4.63
CA ARG A 651 33.88 -110.99 -4.53
C ARG A 651 34.72 -111.56 -3.39
N ASP A 652 34.08 -112.03 -2.33
CA ASP A 652 34.67 -113.09 -1.51
C ASP A 652 34.58 -114.36 -2.37
N ASP A 653 35.77 -114.82 -2.79
CA ASP A 653 36.13 -115.99 -3.60
C ASP A 653 35.61 -116.10 -5.06
#